data_AF-A0A4R8Q587-F1
#
_entry.id   AF-A0A4R8Q587-F1
#
_cell.length_a   1.000
_cell.length_b   1.000
_cell.length_c   1.000
_cell.angle_alpha   90.00
_cell.angle_beta   90.00
_cell.angle_gamma   90.00
#
_symmetry.space_group_name_H-M   'P 1'
#
loop_
_entity.id
_entity.type
_entity.pdbx_description
1 polymer ?
#
loop_
_entity_poly.entity_id
_entity_poly.type
_entity_poly.pdbx_seq_one_letter_code
_entity_poly.pdbx_strand_id
1 'polypeptide(L)'
;MHLLRVWISTSLAFAATVRCQDNATAKVEAALAALTVSNLQDVRGNLHLPTTIQNLSISWKSNDSTVIAADGIVKRQAQDVAVALTASIDHEGVHRERELVASVRKAAQLDAFEGYVFSYFTGSSIAGENIFFAASQGNDALQWVELNAGQPSLTSSYGTKGLRDPFLIRSPEGDTFYLIATDLSIGSGTSWGDSVRIGSRYLEVWESHDLKNWSKQRHILVSPPEAGNTWAPEAYYDEELGAYVVFWASSLYEASDVDRTGSTYHRMLYATTRDFVTFSDTQIWQDATMSRIDSTVIKSNGTYYRFTKDEGASVTGCSDIIQESSSSLRATLDSWTMIDSCIGSKAGTKAVEGPTSFKSNPGDVHGEKFYLFVDEFSGRGYIPLESADIGNPKWTVSASYNLPSSPRHGTVIPVTAAELAALNDPRKSVNADGEILRYDFVSVDGGELQDVSGNGYNAVINGGATVQDGVLTLDGVDDFVQLPNNIIGGLEDITVEAEVLLDASQETPYFIFALGNSNSGFGNGYIFATGSPYRGSISTGYWATEKTAASSSPLPQGTWLHLVFTQRGRTTAIYLDGHEVARNEDVNVKPGDIGRGVTTANTIGKSVYSSDRLFKGQVREFAVFNRSLTAAEVLFRSGNVGALTQVSLANSSSLKVPPIVKATDKEILLPVKPGTDLTSLAPVFITAEGVTSSPTSGTVVDLSSEVTYVLSKDGQVVAEWKVKAVDMGSPLLPGLYADPNVAVFNGTYYIYATTDGVPGWGGNKFYVWKSPDLVTWTRSQEPFLTLDGANGNVPWATGNAWAPTIAERDGKYYFYFSGHNAALDTKTIGVAVADSPEGPFTAQPEAMILNNEAITASQAIDPAAFKDPVSGKYYIYWGNMDPLVAELNDDMVSVKWDTLQAMSGLVAFREGLFVVYREGLYHLTYSIDDTGSENYRVGYATSKSFSGPWEYRGDILKKDPSQGILGTGHNSMFNVPGTDDWYIVYHRFAIPGGGGYRRETTIDHVYFDSATGLIKPVVPTLTRVEPQTVPKQS
;
A
#
# COMPACT_ATOMS: atom_id res chain seq x y z
N MET A 1 -7.70 -74.25 42.31
CA MET A 1 -8.51 -75.08 43.23
C MET A 1 -7.96 -74.88 44.65
N HIS A 2 -8.80 -74.41 45.57
CA HIS A 2 -8.65 -74.40 47.06
C HIS A 2 -7.57 -73.49 47.68
N LEU A 3 -7.97 -72.39 48.35
CA LEU A 3 -8.44 -72.26 49.75
C LEU A 3 -7.29 -72.32 50.77
N LEU A 4 -7.00 -71.19 51.42
CA LEU A 4 -6.82 -71.13 52.87
C LEU A 4 -6.96 -69.68 53.39
N ARG A 5 -7.93 -69.47 54.29
CA ARG A 5 -8.02 -68.31 55.20
C ARG A 5 -7.04 -68.53 56.35
N VAL A 6 -6.37 -67.46 56.80
CA VAL A 6 -5.88 -67.32 58.18
C VAL A 6 -6.12 -65.88 58.64
N TRP A 7 -6.80 -65.74 59.76
CA TRP A 7 -6.91 -64.51 60.56
C TRP A 7 -6.00 -64.67 61.78
N ILE A 8 -5.05 -63.75 62.03
CA ILE A 8 -4.56 -63.39 63.38
C ILE A 8 -4.18 -61.91 63.38
N SER A 9 -4.67 -61.18 64.38
CA SER A 9 -4.39 -59.77 64.69
C SER A 9 -3.04 -59.57 65.38
N THR A 10 -2.36 -58.47 65.11
CA THR A 10 -1.58 -57.71 66.11
C THR A 10 -1.57 -56.22 65.73
N SER A 11 -1.91 -55.39 66.71
CA SER A 11 -1.97 -53.93 66.68
C SER A 11 -0.61 -53.27 66.40
N LEU A 12 -0.57 -52.30 65.49
CA LEU A 12 0.50 -51.30 65.39
C LEU A 12 -0.05 -49.96 64.87
N ALA A 13 0.12 -48.95 65.72
CA ALA A 13 0.16 -47.50 65.47
C ALA A 13 -0.84 -46.89 64.46
N PHE A 14 -1.86 -46.21 65.02
CA PHE A 14 -2.42 -45.03 64.37
C PHE A 14 -1.32 -43.98 64.21
N ALA A 15 -0.81 -43.81 62.98
CA ALA A 15 -0.24 -42.53 62.59
C ALA A 15 -1.42 -41.59 62.34
N ALA A 16 -1.71 -40.74 63.34
CA ALA A 16 -2.49 -39.55 63.10
C ALA A 16 -1.70 -38.68 62.11
N THR A 17 -2.15 -38.63 60.85
CA THR A 17 -1.72 -37.58 59.94
C THR A 17 -2.32 -36.28 60.47
N VAL A 18 -1.52 -35.53 61.23
CA VAL A 18 -1.79 -34.14 61.53
C VAL A 18 -1.87 -33.43 60.17
N ARG A 19 -3.07 -32.97 59.79
CA ARG A 19 -3.22 -32.05 58.66
C ARG A 19 -2.28 -30.88 58.94
N CYS A 20 -1.39 -30.61 57.99
CA CYS A 20 -0.63 -29.36 57.97
C CYS A 20 -1.64 -28.22 58.16
N GLN A 21 -1.42 -27.35 59.15
CA GLN A 21 -2.23 -26.15 59.32
C GLN A 21 -2.22 -25.41 57.99
N ASP A 22 -3.40 -25.16 57.41
CA ASP A 22 -3.57 -24.19 56.35
C ASP A 22 -2.90 -22.89 56.81
N ASN A 23 -1.83 -22.49 56.12
CA ASN A 23 -1.10 -21.29 56.50
C ASN A 23 -2.00 -20.07 56.18
N ALA A 24 -2.68 -19.55 57.20
CA ALA A 24 -3.58 -18.39 57.10
C ALA A 24 -2.93 -17.21 56.35
N THR A 25 -1.61 -17.02 56.49
CA THR A 25 -0.86 -16.00 55.74
C THR A 25 -0.85 -16.26 54.23
N ALA A 26 -0.50 -17.47 53.81
CA ALA A 26 -0.47 -17.83 52.38
C ALA A 26 -1.87 -17.73 51.74
N LYS A 27 -2.92 -18.08 52.50
CA LYS A 27 -4.31 -17.98 52.05
C LYS A 27 -4.73 -16.51 51.85
N VAL A 28 -4.42 -15.62 52.79
CA VAL A 28 -4.72 -14.18 52.69
C VAL A 28 -3.94 -13.53 51.55
N GLU A 29 -2.65 -13.83 51.41
CA GLU A 29 -1.80 -13.27 50.35
C GLU A 29 -2.24 -13.75 48.96
N ALA A 30 -2.60 -15.03 48.81
CA ALA A 30 -3.15 -15.57 47.57
C ALA A 30 -4.50 -14.92 47.22
N ALA A 31 -5.37 -14.72 48.21
CA ALA A 31 -6.66 -14.05 48.03
C ALA A 31 -6.50 -12.60 47.58
N LEU A 32 -5.62 -11.82 48.22
CA LEU A 32 -5.32 -10.44 47.79
C LEU A 32 -4.67 -10.41 46.42
N ALA A 33 -3.76 -11.34 46.09
CA ALA A 33 -3.14 -11.41 44.77
C ALA A 33 -4.16 -11.76 43.66
N ALA A 34 -5.15 -12.59 43.97
CA ALA A 34 -6.24 -12.96 43.06
C ALA A 34 -7.32 -11.87 42.91
N LEU A 35 -7.32 -10.85 43.77
CA LEU A 35 -8.31 -9.77 43.72
C LEU A 35 -8.18 -8.95 42.43
N THR A 36 -9.31 -8.80 41.73
CA THR A 36 -9.45 -7.98 40.53
C THR A 36 -10.62 -7.02 40.69
N VAL A 37 -10.51 -5.83 40.12
CA VAL A 37 -11.58 -4.84 40.03
C VAL A 37 -11.72 -4.45 38.56
N SER A 38 -12.92 -4.59 38.01
CA SER A 38 -13.24 -4.26 36.62
C SER A 38 -12.97 -2.77 36.34
N ASN A 39 -12.52 -2.44 35.13
CA ASN A 39 -12.37 -1.07 34.62
C ASN A 39 -11.44 -0.13 35.41
N LEU A 40 -10.55 -0.68 36.24
CA LEU A 40 -9.70 0.11 37.12
C LEU A 40 -8.79 1.11 36.38
N GLN A 41 -8.41 0.84 35.13
CA GLN A 41 -7.58 1.73 34.31
C GLN A 41 -8.37 2.76 33.47
N ASP A 42 -9.71 2.66 33.45
CA ASP A 42 -10.60 3.60 32.75
C ASP A 42 -11.93 3.76 33.52
N VAL A 43 -11.87 4.32 34.72
CA VAL A 43 -13.05 4.43 35.60
C VAL A 43 -13.93 5.60 35.14
N ARG A 44 -15.10 5.27 34.59
CA ARG A 44 -16.11 6.22 34.09
C ARG A 44 -17.43 6.22 34.84
N GLY A 45 -17.68 5.21 35.67
CA GLY A 45 -18.86 5.07 36.51
C GLY A 45 -18.55 4.32 37.80
N ASN A 46 -19.60 3.96 38.56
CA ASN A 46 -19.45 3.26 39.84
C ASN A 46 -18.72 1.92 39.71
N LEU A 47 -17.84 1.62 40.66
CA LEU A 47 -17.09 0.37 40.73
C LEU A 47 -17.85 -0.71 41.51
N HIS A 48 -17.68 -1.95 41.09
CA HIS A 48 -17.96 -3.11 41.92
C HIS A 48 -16.71 -3.45 42.76
N LEU A 49 -16.78 -3.20 44.07
CA LEU A 49 -15.73 -3.57 45.02
C LEU A 49 -16.15 -4.85 45.76
N PRO A 50 -15.50 -6.01 45.51
CA PRO A 50 -15.85 -7.26 46.17
C PRO A 50 -15.75 -7.12 47.70
N THR A 51 -16.80 -7.53 48.41
CA THR A 51 -16.80 -7.59 49.89
C THR A 51 -16.27 -8.91 50.42
N THR A 52 -16.14 -9.91 49.55
CA THR A 52 -15.55 -11.22 49.86
C THR A 52 -14.75 -11.77 48.68
N ILE A 53 -13.75 -12.60 48.97
CA ILE A 53 -13.00 -13.40 47.98
C ILE A 53 -12.57 -14.71 48.61
N GLN A 54 -12.80 -15.85 47.95
CA GLN A 54 -12.44 -17.18 48.49
C GLN A 54 -12.93 -17.42 49.94
N ASN A 55 -14.15 -16.95 50.26
CA ASN A 55 -14.77 -16.96 51.60
C ASN A 55 -14.05 -16.12 52.67
N LEU A 56 -13.17 -15.19 52.28
CA LEU A 56 -12.55 -14.19 53.16
C LEU A 56 -13.24 -12.84 52.97
N SER A 57 -13.51 -12.13 54.05
CA SER A 57 -14.06 -10.76 54.00
C SER A 57 -12.99 -9.76 53.58
N ILE A 58 -13.37 -8.82 52.72
CA ILE A 58 -12.53 -7.71 52.27
C ILE A 58 -13.13 -6.41 52.81
N SER A 59 -12.28 -5.53 53.32
CA SER A 59 -12.62 -4.14 53.59
C SER A 59 -11.84 -3.21 52.66
N TRP A 60 -12.46 -2.10 52.26
CA TRP A 60 -11.90 -1.16 51.31
C TRP A 60 -11.68 0.21 51.93
N LYS A 61 -10.58 0.86 51.56
CA LYS A 61 -10.28 2.24 51.90
C LYS A 61 -9.83 2.98 50.65
N SER A 62 -10.27 4.23 50.51
CA SER A 62 -9.82 5.13 49.45
C SER A 62 -8.90 6.20 50.03
N ASN A 63 -7.84 6.57 49.31
CA ASN A 63 -7.02 7.73 49.68
C ASN A 63 -7.74 9.06 49.40
N ASP A 64 -8.75 9.05 48.53
CA ASP A 64 -9.65 10.18 48.25
C ASP A 64 -11.10 9.70 48.19
N SER A 65 -11.75 9.66 49.36
CA SER A 65 -13.16 9.24 49.49
C SER A 65 -14.15 10.23 48.87
N THR A 66 -13.69 11.39 48.41
CA THR A 66 -14.55 12.35 47.70
C THR A 66 -14.69 12.01 46.22
N VAL A 67 -13.72 11.28 45.66
CA VAL A 67 -13.70 10.81 44.26
C VAL A 67 -14.18 9.35 44.16
N ILE A 68 -13.65 8.43 44.97
CA ILE A 68 -14.16 7.05 45.06
C ILE A 68 -14.43 6.71 46.52
N ALA A 69 -15.69 6.46 46.86
CA ALA A 69 -16.08 6.03 48.19
C ALA A 69 -15.72 4.56 48.44
N ALA A 70 -15.67 4.15 49.72
CA ALA A 70 -15.28 2.79 50.12
C ALA A 70 -16.26 1.69 49.65
N ASP A 71 -17.47 2.07 49.24
CA ASP A 71 -18.47 1.20 48.64
C ASP A 71 -18.40 1.19 47.10
N GLY A 72 -17.45 1.91 46.49
CA GLY A 72 -17.25 1.97 45.04
C GLY A 72 -18.04 3.05 44.32
N ILE A 73 -18.77 3.94 45.01
CA ILE A 73 -19.43 5.08 44.36
C ILE A 73 -18.37 6.07 43.84
N VAL A 74 -18.47 6.46 42.57
CA VAL A 74 -17.51 7.32 41.89
C VAL A 74 -18.11 8.71 41.63
N LYS A 75 -17.32 9.76 41.87
CA LYS A 75 -17.63 11.16 41.55
C LYS A 75 -16.51 11.75 40.70
N ARG A 76 -16.74 11.80 39.39
CA ARG A 76 -15.76 12.30 38.41
C ARG A 76 -15.51 13.79 38.55
N GLN A 77 -14.25 14.20 38.35
CA GLN A 77 -13.78 15.58 38.50
C GLN A 77 -13.61 16.25 37.12
N ALA A 78 -13.22 17.53 37.07
CA ALA A 78 -13.01 18.23 35.79
C ALA A 78 -11.77 17.75 35.00
N GLN A 79 -10.89 16.99 35.64
CA GLN A 79 -9.67 16.41 35.04
C GLN A 79 -9.60 14.92 35.41
N ASP A 80 -8.75 14.18 34.70
CA ASP A 80 -8.42 12.80 35.05
C ASP A 80 -7.70 12.76 36.40
N VAL A 81 -8.06 11.81 37.27
CA VAL A 81 -7.53 11.68 38.63
C VAL A 81 -7.19 10.22 38.90
N ALA A 82 -6.00 9.97 39.45
CA ALA A 82 -5.62 8.65 39.97
C ALA A 82 -6.02 8.54 41.45
N VAL A 83 -6.73 7.48 41.83
CA VAL A 83 -7.20 7.22 43.20
C VAL A 83 -6.68 5.86 43.66
N ALA A 84 -6.01 5.81 44.80
CA ALA A 84 -5.52 4.57 45.40
C ALA A 84 -6.62 3.95 46.28
N LEU A 85 -6.95 2.69 45.98
CA LEU A 85 -7.88 1.84 46.72
C LEU A 85 -7.11 0.75 47.44
N THR A 86 -7.21 0.72 48.77
CA THR A 86 -6.59 -0.30 49.62
C THR A 86 -7.61 -1.35 49.98
N ALA A 87 -7.41 -2.59 49.51
CA ALA A 87 -8.16 -3.77 49.92
C ALA A 87 -7.46 -4.44 51.10
N SER A 88 -8.19 -4.74 52.18
CA SER A 88 -7.64 -5.33 53.40
C SER A 88 -8.39 -6.60 53.77
N ILE A 89 -7.65 -7.65 54.13
CA ILE A 89 -8.21 -8.92 54.61
C ILE A 89 -7.65 -9.21 56.00
N ASP A 90 -8.57 -9.43 56.95
CA ASP A 90 -8.29 -9.88 58.31
C ASP A 90 -8.80 -11.31 58.50
N HIS A 91 -7.89 -12.29 58.63
CA HIS A 91 -8.25 -13.69 58.82
C HIS A 91 -7.31 -14.39 59.80
N GLU A 92 -7.87 -14.97 60.86
CA GLU A 92 -7.14 -15.77 61.87
C GLU A 92 -5.90 -15.07 62.47
N GLY A 93 -5.99 -13.75 62.69
CA GLY A 93 -4.89 -12.94 63.24
C GLY A 93 -3.86 -12.47 62.22
N VAL A 94 -4.05 -12.78 60.94
CA VAL A 94 -3.26 -12.24 59.83
C VAL A 94 -4.00 -11.09 59.16
N HIS A 95 -3.38 -9.92 59.18
CA HIS A 95 -3.80 -8.73 58.44
C HIS A 95 -2.86 -8.50 57.26
N ARG A 96 -3.42 -8.29 56.07
CA ARG A 96 -2.68 -7.87 54.86
C ARG A 96 -3.52 -6.89 54.07
N GLU A 97 -2.82 -6.03 53.33
CA GLU A 97 -3.40 -5.03 52.46
C GLU A 97 -2.81 -5.15 51.05
N ARG A 98 -3.59 -4.78 50.04
CA ARG A 98 -3.15 -4.58 48.66
C ARG A 98 -3.70 -3.26 48.16
N GLU A 99 -2.82 -2.43 47.62
CA GLU A 99 -3.20 -1.19 46.95
C GLU A 99 -3.44 -1.43 45.45
N LEU A 100 -4.48 -0.80 44.93
CA LEU A 100 -4.90 -0.81 43.54
C LEU A 100 -5.14 0.64 43.10
N VAL A 101 -4.51 1.08 42.01
CA VAL A 101 -4.66 2.46 41.53
C VAL A 101 -5.72 2.52 40.43
N ALA A 102 -6.79 3.25 40.72
CA ALA A 102 -7.90 3.55 39.83
C ALA A 102 -7.63 4.83 39.03
N SER A 103 -7.75 4.76 37.71
CA SER A 103 -7.62 5.91 36.80
C SER A 103 -9.02 6.45 36.47
N VAL A 104 -9.48 7.45 37.22
CA VAL A 104 -10.80 8.08 37.05
C VAL A 104 -10.74 9.13 35.95
N ARG A 105 -11.59 9.00 34.93
CA ARG A 105 -11.65 9.96 33.83
C ARG A 105 -12.41 11.22 34.23
N LYS A 106 -12.00 12.36 33.66
CA LYS A 106 -12.72 13.64 33.81
C LYS A 106 -14.21 13.48 33.48
N ALA A 107 -15.08 14.18 34.18
CA ALA A 107 -16.53 14.15 33.98
C ALA A 107 -16.88 14.54 32.52
N ALA A 108 -17.82 13.81 31.93
CA ALA A 108 -18.34 14.13 30.61
C ALA A 108 -19.28 15.34 30.68
N GLN A 109 -19.26 16.15 29.63
CA GLN A 109 -20.23 17.23 29.43
C GLN A 109 -21.15 16.80 28.29
N LEU A 110 -22.42 16.57 28.62
CA LEU A 110 -23.42 16.14 27.66
C LEU A 110 -24.13 17.34 27.05
N ASP A 111 -24.02 17.48 25.73
CA ASP A 111 -24.73 18.51 24.98
C ASP A 111 -26.22 18.18 24.83
N ALA A 112 -26.99 19.11 24.25
CA ALA A 112 -28.38 18.87 23.94
C ALA A 112 -28.54 17.70 22.95
N PHE A 113 -29.59 16.90 23.16
CA PHE A 113 -29.95 15.83 22.23
C PHE A 113 -30.65 16.42 21.00
N GLU A 114 -30.15 16.07 19.82
CA GLU A 114 -30.65 16.55 18.52
C GLU A 114 -30.83 15.41 17.52
N GLY A 115 -30.89 14.17 18.01
CA GLY A 115 -31.17 12.99 17.22
C GLY A 115 -31.30 11.74 18.07
N TYR A 116 -31.37 10.60 17.39
CA TYR A 116 -31.58 9.30 17.99
C TYR A 116 -30.73 8.24 17.28
N VAL A 117 -30.41 7.18 18.02
CA VAL A 117 -29.88 5.92 17.48
C VAL A 117 -30.84 4.79 17.83
N PHE A 118 -31.01 3.85 16.91
CA PHE A 118 -31.91 2.72 17.03
C PHE A 118 -31.15 1.41 16.81
N SER A 119 -31.04 0.57 17.85
CA SER A 119 -30.48 -0.78 17.74
C SER A 119 -31.61 -1.80 17.49
N TYR A 120 -31.44 -2.73 16.55
CA TYR A 120 -32.46 -3.73 16.20
C TYR A 120 -31.84 -5.00 15.61
N PHE A 121 -32.62 -6.08 15.51
CA PHE A 121 -32.30 -7.23 14.66
C PHE A 121 -33.33 -7.36 13.52
N THR A 122 -33.11 -8.23 12.53
CA THR A 122 -33.93 -8.20 11.30
C THR A 122 -34.82 -9.42 11.06
N GLY A 123 -34.64 -10.51 11.80
CA GLY A 123 -35.53 -11.68 11.71
C GLY A 123 -34.95 -12.95 12.31
N SER A 124 -35.50 -14.11 11.92
CA SER A 124 -35.12 -15.44 12.45
C SER A 124 -34.25 -16.27 11.49
N SER A 125 -33.41 -15.60 10.69
CA SER A 125 -32.41 -16.26 9.85
C SER A 125 -31.02 -16.03 10.45
N ILE A 126 -30.04 -16.89 10.11
CA ILE A 126 -28.65 -16.71 10.58
C ILE A 126 -28.11 -15.30 10.26
N ALA A 127 -28.47 -14.75 9.10
CA ALA A 127 -28.07 -13.40 8.72
C ALA A 127 -28.84 -12.31 9.51
N GLY A 128 -30.11 -12.56 9.83
CA GLY A 128 -30.98 -11.60 10.50
C GLY A 128 -30.89 -11.59 12.03
N GLU A 129 -30.32 -12.62 12.63
CA GLU A 129 -30.05 -12.77 14.07
C GLU A 129 -28.70 -12.15 14.45
N ASN A 130 -28.50 -10.90 14.06
CA ASN A 130 -27.35 -10.06 14.38
C ASN A 130 -27.85 -8.65 14.74
N ILE A 131 -26.99 -7.81 15.31
CA ILE A 131 -27.38 -6.47 15.73
C ILE A 131 -27.04 -5.43 14.66
N PHE A 132 -28.04 -4.63 14.33
CA PHE A 132 -28.00 -3.55 13.36
C PHE A 132 -28.28 -2.22 14.07
N PHE A 133 -27.84 -1.13 13.47
CA PHE A 133 -28.12 0.21 13.97
C PHE A 133 -28.66 1.11 12.86
N ALA A 134 -29.51 2.05 13.24
CA ALA A 134 -29.94 3.17 12.42
C ALA A 134 -29.80 4.48 13.20
N ALA A 135 -29.61 5.58 12.48
CA ALA A 135 -29.61 6.93 13.04
C ALA A 135 -30.78 7.74 12.49
N SER A 136 -31.31 8.65 13.29
CA SER A 136 -32.38 9.54 12.84
C SER A 136 -31.88 10.58 11.84
N GLN A 137 -32.78 11.11 11.00
CA GLN A 137 -32.50 12.25 10.13
C GLN A 137 -32.70 13.56 10.90
N GLY A 138 -31.67 13.97 11.64
CA GLY A 138 -31.76 15.10 12.56
C GLY A 138 -32.63 14.77 13.76
N ASN A 139 -33.28 15.78 14.34
CA ASN A 139 -34.12 15.64 15.53
C ASN A 139 -35.54 15.15 15.18
N ASP A 140 -35.62 13.96 14.60
CA ASP A 140 -36.85 13.34 14.10
C ASP A 140 -36.93 11.87 14.53
N ALA A 141 -37.80 11.57 15.49
CA ALA A 141 -37.98 10.22 16.02
C ALA A 141 -38.58 9.21 15.01
N LEU A 142 -39.08 9.65 13.85
CA LEU A 142 -39.85 8.83 12.91
C LEU A 142 -39.17 8.68 11.53
N GLN A 143 -38.01 9.31 11.30
CA GLN A 143 -37.25 9.21 10.05
C GLN A 143 -35.84 8.67 10.29
N TRP A 144 -35.54 7.49 9.74
CA TRP A 144 -34.30 6.76 10.03
C TRP A 144 -33.47 6.46 8.78
N VAL A 145 -32.16 6.33 8.97
CA VAL A 145 -31.18 5.87 7.98
C VAL A 145 -30.38 4.72 8.59
N GLU A 146 -30.30 3.61 7.87
CA GLU A 146 -29.51 2.44 8.30
C GLU A 146 -28.02 2.79 8.34
N LEU A 147 -27.38 2.52 9.48
CA LEU A 147 -25.94 2.65 9.64
C LEU A 147 -25.25 1.42 9.04
N ASN A 148 -23.93 1.52 8.84
CA ASN A 148 -23.10 0.45 8.28
C ASN A 148 -23.67 -0.14 6.96
N ALA A 149 -24.31 0.70 6.15
CA ALA A 149 -24.97 0.32 4.90
C ALA A 149 -25.97 -0.85 5.05
N GLY A 150 -26.68 -0.92 6.18
CA GLY A 150 -27.65 -1.97 6.46
C GLY A 150 -27.04 -3.33 6.78
N GLN A 151 -25.71 -3.41 7.00
CA GLN A 151 -25.02 -4.62 7.45
C GLN A 151 -24.95 -4.68 8.98
N PRO A 152 -24.92 -5.89 9.58
CA PRO A 152 -24.83 -6.02 11.03
C PRO A 152 -23.54 -5.37 11.55
N SER A 153 -23.65 -4.67 12.68
CA SER A 153 -22.52 -4.07 13.37
C SER A 153 -21.95 -4.97 14.46
N LEU A 154 -22.78 -5.83 15.08
CA LEU A 154 -22.34 -6.83 16.04
C LEU A 154 -22.87 -8.21 15.64
N THR A 155 -21.99 -9.20 15.73
CA THR A 155 -22.29 -10.62 15.52
C THR A 155 -21.83 -11.42 16.73
N SER A 156 -22.39 -12.61 16.93
CA SER A 156 -22.02 -13.46 18.07
C SER A 156 -21.00 -14.52 17.69
N SER A 157 -19.97 -14.64 18.52
CA SER A 157 -18.97 -15.71 18.48
C SER A 157 -19.18 -16.76 19.59
N TYR A 158 -19.99 -16.44 20.60
CA TYR A 158 -20.30 -17.28 21.76
C TYR A 158 -21.73 -17.85 21.69
N GLY A 159 -22.04 -18.73 22.64
CA GLY A 159 -23.40 -19.25 22.84
C GLY A 159 -23.98 -19.95 21.60
N THR A 160 -25.22 -19.60 21.29
CA THR A 160 -25.98 -20.08 20.11
C THR A 160 -25.56 -19.42 18.80
N LYS A 161 -24.69 -18.40 18.88
CA LYS A 161 -24.21 -17.56 17.75
C LYS A 161 -25.29 -16.70 17.07
N GLY A 162 -26.48 -16.57 17.66
CA GLY A 162 -27.51 -15.62 17.23
C GLY A 162 -27.75 -14.54 18.28
N LEU A 163 -28.02 -13.32 17.83
CA LEU A 163 -28.34 -12.17 18.67
C LEU A 163 -29.73 -11.65 18.36
N ARG A 164 -30.53 -11.50 19.42
CA ARG A 164 -31.91 -10.98 19.33
C ARG A 164 -32.17 -9.98 20.44
N ASP A 165 -33.23 -9.19 20.26
CA ASP A 165 -33.77 -8.25 21.24
C ASP A 165 -32.70 -7.32 21.84
N PRO A 166 -31.95 -6.55 21.03
CA PRO A 166 -30.90 -5.68 21.54
C PRO A 166 -31.47 -4.53 22.38
N PHE A 167 -30.92 -4.39 23.57
CA PHE A 167 -31.15 -3.25 24.43
C PHE A 167 -29.92 -2.38 24.59
N LEU A 168 -30.08 -1.09 24.29
CA LEU A 168 -29.02 -0.09 24.33
C LEU A 168 -29.32 0.94 25.41
N ILE A 169 -28.36 1.21 26.29
CA ILE A 169 -28.48 2.23 27.35
C ILE A 169 -27.24 3.09 27.47
N ARG A 170 -27.44 4.40 27.62
CA ARG A 170 -26.39 5.35 28.01
C ARG A 170 -26.23 5.33 29.52
N SER A 171 -24.98 5.30 29.98
CA SER A 171 -24.62 5.50 31.38
C SER A 171 -25.12 6.84 31.93
N PRO A 172 -25.40 6.93 33.25
CA PRO A 172 -25.83 8.18 33.87
C PRO A 172 -24.76 9.28 33.79
N GLU A 173 -23.47 8.92 33.68
CA GLU A 173 -22.38 9.87 33.47
C GLU A 173 -22.31 10.41 32.03
N GLY A 174 -22.91 9.69 31.07
CA GLY A 174 -23.22 10.20 29.75
C GLY A 174 -22.27 9.78 28.62
N ASP A 175 -21.10 9.19 28.90
CA ASP A 175 -20.06 8.89 27.90
C ASP A 175 -19.71 7.40 27.73
N THR A 176 -20.51 6.52 28.34
CA THR A 176 -20.47 5.07 28.10
C THR A 176 -21.84 4.56 27.66
N PHE A 177 -21.84 3.66 26.69
CA PHE A 177 -23.02 2.95 26.18
C PHE A 177 -22.85 1.45 26.40
N TYR A 178 -23.88 0.81 26.93
CA TYR A 178 -23.94 -0.63 27.08
C TYR A 178 -24.99 -1.20 26.15
N LEU A 179 -24.63 -2.24 25.40
CA LEU A 179 -25.56 -3.04 24.62
C LEU A 179 -25.65 -4.43 25.22
N ILE A 180 -26.86 -4.88 25.51
CA ILE A 180 -27.15 -6.25 25.93
C ILE A 180 -28.11 -6.91 24.93
N ALA A 181 -27.98 -8.23 24.73
CA ALA A 181 -28.83 -8.97 23.81
C ALA A 181 -29.11 -10.39 24.29
N THR A 182 -30.21 -10.96 23.81
CA THR A 182 -30.58 -12.37 23.94
C THR A 182 -29.61 -13.24 23.13
N ASP A 183 -28.97 -14.22 23.77
CA ASP A 183 -28.26 -15.32 23.08
C ASP A 183 -29.28 -16.34 22.55
N LEU A 184 -29.71 -16.15 21.30
CA LEU A 184 -30.69 -17.03 20.64
C LEU A 184 -30.53 -17.06 19.13
N SER A 185 -30.37 -18.27 18.58
CA SER A 185 -30.52 -18.53 17.14
C SER A 185 -31.63 -19.54 16.82
N ILE A 186 -32.72 -19.04 16.25
CA ILE A 186 -33.75 -19.86 15.60
C ILE A 186 -33.30 -20.23 14.17
N GLY A 187 -32.57 -19.33 13.50
CA GLY A 187 -32.07 -19.54 12.14
C GLY A 187 -31.13 -20.73 11.99
N SER A 188 -30.51 -21.18 13.09
CA SER A 188 -29.68 -22.39 13.16
C SER A 188 -30.47 -23.72 13.21
N GLY A 189 -31.81 -23.67 13.33
CA GLY A 189 -32.69 -24.84 13.36
C GLY A 189 -33.27 -25.19 14.73
N THR A 190 -32.97 -24.42 15.78
CA THR A 190 -33.57 -24.58 17.12
C THR A 190 -35.07 -24.28 17.08
N SER A 191 -35.88 -25.17 17.67
CA SER A 191 -37.33 -24.94 17.74
C SER A 191 -37.69 -23.92 18.83
N TRP A 192 -38.80 -23.20 18.66
CA TRP A 192 -39.28 -22.27 19.69
C TRP A 192 -39.50 -22.96 21.05
N GLY A 193 -40.02 -24.19 21.04
CA GLY A 193 -40.22 -24.97 22.27
C GLY A 193 -38.90 -25.29 22.99
N ASP A 194 -37.87 -25.66 22.24
CA ASP A 194 -36.55 -25.92 22.82
C ASP A 194 -35.88 -24.64 23.31
N SER A 195 -36.04 -23.53 22.58
CA SER A 195 -35.49 -22.24 22.99
C SER A 195 -36.09 -21.68 24.29
N VAL A 196 -37.33 -22.07 24.63
CA VAL A 196 -37.95 -21.76 25.93
C VAL A 196 -37.46 -22.72 27.02
N ARG A 197 -37.43 -24.02 26.73
CA ARG A 197 -37.19 -25.07 27.74
C ARG A 197 -35.71 -25.22 28.07
N ILE A 198 -34.85 -25.27 27.07
CA ILE A 198 -33.43 -25.62 27.18
C ILE A 198 -32.55 -24.62 26.41
N GLY A 199 -33.02 -23.37 26.30
CA GLY A 199 -32.32 -22.29 25.65
C GLY A 199 -31.14 -21.75 26.45
N SER A 200 -30.54 -20.68 25.93
CA SER A 200 -29.43 -20.01 26.60
C SER A 200 -29.89 -19.31 27.89
N ARG A 201 -29.05 -19.38 28.90
CA ARG A 201 -29.22 -18.70 30.21
C ARG A 201 -28.32 -17.46 30.34
N TYR A 202 -27.70 -17.07 29.24
CA TYR A 202 -26.66 -16.06 29.19
C TYR A 202 -27.15 -14.77 28.52
N LEU A 203 -26.54 -13.66 28.91
CA LEU A 203 -26.60 -12.39 28.22
C LEU A 203 -25.34 -12.19 27.39
N GLU A 204 -25.50 -11.55 26.24
CA GLU A 204 -24.38 -11.03 25.47
C GLU A 204 -24.25 -9.54 25.71
N VAL A 205 -23.04 -9.08 26.05
CA VAL A 205 -22.79 -7.69 26.47
C VAL A 205 -21.64 -7.07 25.67
N TRP A 206 -21.86 -5.85 25.20
CA TRP A 206 -20.86 -4.95 24.63
C TRP A 206 -20.88 -3.58 25.29
N GLU A 207 -19.76 -2.88 25.20
CA GLU A 207 -19.56 -1.53 25.71
C GLU A 207 -18.95 -0.64 24.63
N SER A 208 -19.36 0.62 24.58
CA SER A 208 -18.84 1.62 23.64
C SER A 208 -18.76 3.00 24.28
N HIS A 209 -17.87 3.85 23.79
CA HIS A 209 -17.78 5.26 24.19
C HIS A 209 -18.16 6.23 23.05
N ASP A 210 -18.46 5.70 21.86
CA ASP A 210 -18.74 6.50 20.65
C ASP A 210 -19.82 5.90 19.73
N LEU A 211 -20.47 4.81 20.16
CA LEU A 211 -21.50 4.03 19.45
C LEU A 211 -21.01 3.39 18.13
N LYS A 212 -19.72 3.51 17.78
CA LYS A 212 -19.11 2.95 16.58
C LYS A 212 -18.18 1.80 16.90
N ASN A 213 -17.31 2.01 17.88
CA ASN A 213 -16.32 1.07 18.34
C ASN A 213 -16.86 0.38 19.58
N TRP A 214 -16.92 -0.94 19.53
CA TRP A 214 -17.49 -1.77 20.58
C TRP A 214 -16.42 -2.68 21.17
N SER A 215 -16.51 -2.94 22.48
CA SER A 215 -15.65 -3.88 23.19
C SER A 215 -15.73 -5.28 22.61
N LYS A 216 -14.84 -6.18 23.05
CA LYS A 216 -15.03 -7.63 22.84
C LYS A 216 -16.38 -8.07 23.46
N GLN A 217 -17.02 -9.06 22.82
CA GLN A 217 -18.25 -9.69 23.31
C GLN A 217 -18.01 -10.35 24.67
N ARG A 218 -18.92 -10.14 25.62
CA ARG A 218 -18.93 -10.83 26.92
C ARG A 218 -20.17 -11.72 27.03
N HIS A 219 -19.97 -13.01 27.29
CA HIS A 219 -21.02 -14.02 27.46
C HIS A 219 -21.25 -14.30 28.95
N ILE A 220 -22.29 -13.70 29.54
CA ILE A 220 -22.48 -13.63 31.00
C ILE A 220 -23.67 -14.48 31.46
N LEU A 221 -23.43 -15.47 32.33
CA LEU A 221 -24.50 -16.28 32.94
C LEU A 221 -25.25 -15.44 33.97
N VAL A 222 -26.55 -15.21 33.76
CA VAL A 222 -27.40 -14.47 34.72
C VAL A 222 -28.59 -15.29 35.20
N SER A 223 -29.09 -16.21 34.38
CA SER A 223 -30.27 -16.98 34.75
C SER A 223 -29.93 -18.18 35.63
N PRO A 224 -30.75 -18.46 36.66
CA PRO A 224 -30.51 -19.55 37.60
C PRO A 224 -30.58 -20.94 36.91
N PRO A 225 -30.10 -22.01 37.54
CA PRO A 225 -30.15 -23.38 36.98
C PRO A 225 -31.55 -23.84 36.55
N GLU A 226 -32.58 -23.40 37.28
CA GLU A 226 -33.99 -23.72 37.08
C GLU A 226 -34.62 -22.99 35.89
N ALA A 227 -33.94 -21.96 35.36
CA ALA A 227 -34.39 -21.22 34.19
C ALA A 227 -34.25 -22.05 32.91
N GLY A 228 -35.23 -21.92 32.02
CA GLY A 228 -35.16 -22.48 30.68
C GLY A 228 -34.45 -21.58 29.66
N ASN A 229 -34.44 -20.25 29.89
CA ASN A 229 -33.97 -19.28 28.90
C ASN A 229 -33.65 -17.91 29.54
N THR A 230 -33.11 -16.96 28.77
CA THR A 230 -32.94 -15.54 29.14
C THR A 230 -33.32 -14.70 27.94
N TRP A 231 -34.55 -14.18 27.90
CA TRP A 231 -35.09 -13.50 26.71
C TRP A 231 -35.39 -12.03 26.95
N ALA A 232 -35.20 -11.24 25.89
CA ALA A 232 -35.48 -9.80 25.83
C ALA A 232 -34.92 -9.04 27.04
N PRO A 233 -33.60 -9.08 27.25
CA PRO A 233 -33.01 -8.39 28.38
C PRO A 233 -33.01 -6.88 28.16
N GLU A 234 -33.50 -6.14 29.14
CA GLU A 234 -33.37 -4.69 29.19
C GLU A 234 -32.77 -4.26 30.53
N ALA A 235 -32.37 -2.99 30.64
CA ALA A 235 -31.79 -2.44 31.85
C ALA A 235 -32.29 -1.03 32.13
N TYR A 236 -32.37 -0.66 33.41
CA TYR A 236 -32.62 0.72 33.80
C TYR A 236 -31.74 1.09 35.00
N TYR A 237 -31.22 2.31 35.03
CA TYR A 237 -30.38 2.77 36.14
C TYR A 237 -31.22 3.20 37.34
N ASP A 238 -30.98 2.57 38.50
CA ASP A 238 -31.59 2.91 39.79
C ASP A 238 -30.65 3.85 40.55
N GLU A 239 -31.02 5.13 40.60
CA GLU A 239 -30.24 6.20 41.23
C GLU A 239 -30.02 5.98 42.74
N GLU A 240 -30.95 5.32 43.42
CA GLU A 240 -30.84 5.05 44.87
C GLU A 240 -29.83 3.94 45.15
N LEU A 241 -29.77 2.93 44.28
CA LEU A 241 -28.77 1.86 44.36
C LEU A 241 -27.40 2.27 43.81
N GLY A 242 -27.37 3.23 42.88
CA GLY A 242 -26.20 3.54 42.07
C GLY A 242 -25.80 2.36 41.18
N ALA A 243 -26.78 1.62 40.65
CA ALA A 243 -26.61 0.39 39.89
C ALA A 243 -27.72 0.22 38.83
N TYR A 244 -27.43 -0.56 37.79
CA TYR A 244 -28.42 -0.99 36.81
C TYR A 244 -29.25 -2.15 37.36
N VAL A 245 -30.56 -2.09 37.14
CA VAL A 245 -31.49 -3.21 37.28
C VAL A 245 -31.66 -3.79 35.89
N VAL A 246 -31.11 -4.97 35.65
CA VAL A 246 -31.19 -5.71 34.39
C VAL A 246 -32.28 -6.75 34.53
N PHE A 247 -33.25 -6.78 33.62
CA PHE A 247 -34.44 -7.62 33.71
C PHE A 247 -34.74 -8.32 32.39
N TRP A 248 -35.29 -9.53 32.46
CA TRP A 248 -35.52 -10.41 31.31
C TRP A 248 -36.63 -11.41 31.61
N ALA A 249 -37.16 -12.07 30.58
CA ALA A 249 -38.16 -13.11 30.72
C ALA A 249 -37.54 -14.51 30.79
N SER A 250 -38.03 -15.35 31.69
CA SER A 250 -37.63 -16.76 31.76
C SER A 250 -38.76 -17.67 32.23
N SER A 251 -38.87 -18.84 31.60
CA SER A 251 -39.63 -19.96 32.18
C SER A 251 -38.83 -20.57 33.32
N LEU A 252 -39.45 -20.76 34.49
CA LEU A 252 -38.82 -21.41 35.66
C LEU A 252 -39.44 -22.80 35.88
N TYR A 253 -38.58 -23.79 36.07
CA TYR A 253 -38.93 -25.17 36.33
C TYR A 253 -38.65 -25.55 37.79
N GLU A 254 -39.34 -26.58 38.28
CA GLU A 254 -39.01 -27.14 39.59
C GLU A 254 -37.58 -27.70 39.57
N ALA A 255 -36.82 -27.54 40.64
CA ALA A 255 -35.44 -28.02 40.71
C ALA A 255 -35.30 -29.54 40.46
N SER A 256 -36.37 -30.31 40.68
CA SER A 256 -36.44 -31.74 40.37
C SER A 256 -36.75 -32.07 38.90
N ASP A 257 -37.31 -31.14 38.12
CA ASP A 257 -37.64 -31.30 36.70
C ASP A 257 -36.41 -30.96 35.83
N VAL A 258 -35.37 -31.77 35.96
CA VAL A 258 -34.09 -31.58 35.25
C VAL A 258 -34.24 -31.65 33.73
N ASP A 259 -35.25 -32.38 33.23
CA ASP A 259 -35.57 -32.52 31.82
C ASP A 259 -36.53 -31.42 31.30
N ARG A 260 -37.03 -30.56 32.19
CA ARG A 260 -37.89 -29.39 31.90
C ARG A 260 -39.11 -29.75 31.05
N THR A 261 -39.78 -30.83 31.44
CA THR A 261 -40.93 -31.38 30.72
C THR A 261 -42.27 -30.84 31.23
N GLY A 262 -42.28 -30.26 32.44
CA GLY A 262 -43.46 -29.66 33.04
C GLY A 262 -43.96 -28.42 32.30
N SER A 263 -45.27 -28.15 32.40
CA SER A 263 -45.84 -26.88 31.95
C SER A 263 -45.50 -25.78 32.95
N THR A 264 -45.00 -24.66 32.46
CA THR A 264 -44.71 -23.43 33.21
C THR A 264 -45.00 -22.23 32.32
N TYR A 265 -44.68 -21.03 32.78
CA TYR A 265 -44.87 -19.78 32.06
C TYR A 265 -43.69 -18.82 32.33
N HIS A 266 -43.52 -17.82 31.47
CA HIS A 266 -42.47 -16.82 31.68
C HIS A 266 -42.81 -15.89 32.85
N ARG A 267 -41.81 -15.68 33.70
CA ARG A 267 -41.78 -14.64 34.72
C ARG A 267 -40.75 -13.61 34.31
N MET A 268 -40.98 -12.35 34.68
CA MET A 268 -39.92 -11.35 34.55
C MET A 268 -38.99 -11.47 35.75
N LEU A 269 -37.72 -11.70 35.49
CA LEU A 269 -36.64 -11.78 36.47
C LEU A 269 -35.80 -10.51 36.41
N TYR A 270 -35.02 -10.24 37.46
CA TYR A 270 -34.01 -9.20 37.43
C TYR A 270 -32.76 -9.56 38.25
N ALA A 271 -31.64 -8.96 37.88
CA ALA A 271 -30.42 -8.89 38.67
C ALA A 271 -29.88 -7.45 38.65
N THR A 272 -28.98 -7.11 39.56
CA THR A 272 -28.35 -5.79 39.63
C THR A 272 -26.88 -5.86 39.25
N THR A 273 -26.38 -4.84 38.56
CA THR A 273 -24.97 -4.71 38.19
C THR A 273 -24.53 -3.25 38.18
N ARG A 274 -23.25 -2.99 38.40
CA ARG A 274 -22.67 -1.64 38.22
C ARG A 274 -21.83 -1.53 36.95
N ASP A 275 -21.31 -2.65 36.45
CA ASP A 275 -20.26 -2.71 35.45
C ASP A 275 -20.61 -3.63 34.27
N PHE A 276 -21.78 -4.28 34.28
CA PHE A 276 -22.17 -5.33 33.32
C PHE A 276 -21.15 -6.49 33.22
N VAL A 277 -20.38 -6.71 34.29
CA VAL A 277 -19.46 -7.84 34.45
C VAL A 277 -19.90 -8.68 35.64
N THR A 278 -20.19 -8.02 36.76
CA THR A 278 -20.60 -8.67 38.01
C THR A 278 -22.08 -8.41 38.26
N PHE A 279 -22.85 -9.49 38.43
CA PHE A 279 -24.29 -9.44 38.66
C PHE A 279 -24.62 -9.97 40.06
N SER A 280 -25.63 -9.40 40.70
CA SER A 280 -26.23 -9.96 41.91
C SER A 280 -27.00 -11.24 41.62
N ASP A 281 -27.39 -11.97 42.68
CA ASP A 281 -28.33 -13.07 42.55
C ASP A 281 -29.64 -12.62 41.92
N THR A 282 -30.19 -13.48 41.06
CA THR A 282 -31.43 -13.24 40.32
C THR A 282 -32.66 -13.29 41.23
N GLN A 283 -33.56 -12.35 41.03
CA GLN A 283 -34.81 -12.18 41.77
C GLN A 283 -36.00 -12.19 40.81
N ILE A 284 -37.18 -12.59 41.29
CA ILE A 284 -38.43 -12.46 40.52
C ILE A 284 -38.91 -11.01 40.61
N TRP A 285 -39.14 -10.36 39.46
CA TRP A 285 -39.71 -9.02 39.35
C TRP A 285 -41.23 -9.05 39.16
N GLN A 286 -41.69 -9.92 38.25
CA GLN A 286 -43.11 -10.10 37.94
C GLN A 286 -43.46 -11.58 37.91
N ASP A 287 -44.39 -12.00 38.77
CA ASP A 287 -45.06 -13.29 38.68
C ASP A 287 -46.58 -13.06 38.70
N ALA A 288 -47.15 -12.96 37.51
CA ALA A 288 -48.58 -12.72 37.33
C ALA A 288 -49.39 -14.02 37.27
N THR A 289 -48.79 -15.17 37.59
CA THR A 289 -49.38 -16.52 37.36
C THR A 289 -49.73 -16.83 35.91
N MET A 290 -49.17 -16.06 34.98
CA MET A 290 -49.30 -16.16 33.54
C MET A 290 -48.05 -15.59 32.87
N SER A 291 -47.85 -15.94 31.60
CA SER A 291 -46.65 -15.57 30.86
C SER A 291 -46.62 -14.06 30.58
N ARG A 292 -45.52 -13.42 30.98
CA ARG A 292 -45.18 -12.04 30.65
C ARG A 292 -43.76 -12.01 30.09
N ILE A 293 -43.60 -11.30 28.97
CA ILE A 293 -42.32 -11.16 28.26
C ILE A 293 -42.11 -9.70 27.84
N ASP A 294 -40.93 -9.41 27.30
CA ASP A 294 -40.57 -8.15 26.63
C ASP A 294 -41.00 -6.91 27.44
N SER A 295 -40.35 -6.69 28.58
CA SER A 295 -40.62 -5.48 29.36
C SER A 295 -39.68 -4.37 28.94
N THR A 296 -40.19 -3.14 28.94
CA THR A 296 -39.39 -1.92 28.83
C THR A 296 -39.83 -0.88 29.86
N VAL A 297 -38.92 0.02 30.27
CA VAL A 297 -39.15 0.98 31.35
C VAL A 297 -38.74 2.40 30.95
N ILE A 298 -39.57 3.36 31.33
CA ILE A 298 -39.25 4.80 31.25
C ILE A 298 -39.66 5.51 32.55
N LYS A 299 -38.82 6.43 33.04
CA LYS A 299 -39.12 7.31 34.18
C LYS A 299 -39.57 8.68 33.65
N SER A 300 -40.70 9.18 34.14
CA SER A 300 -41.21 10.51 33.81
C SER A 300 -41.82 11.15 35.06
N ASN A 301 -41.42 12.39 35.35
CA ASN A 301 -41.87 13.15 36.53
C ASN A 301 -41.77 12.39 37.86
N GLY A 302 -40.69 11.60 38.04
CA GLY A 302 -40.45 10.81 39.25
C GLY A 302 -41.20 9.48 39.34
N THR A 303 -42.04 9.16 38.35
CA THR A 303 -42.78 7.90 38.28
C THR A 303 -42.18 6.99 37.22
N TYR A 304 -42.01 5.71 37.54
CA TYR A 304 -41.66 4.67 36.58
C TYR A 304 -42.91 4.17 35.88
N TYR A 305 -42.82 4.04 34.57
CA TYR A 305 -43.80 3.38 33.73
C TYR A 305 -43.13 2.18 33.09
N ARG A 306 -43.78 1.02 33.12
CA ARG A 306 -43.33 -0.15 32.40
C ARG A 306 -44.36 -0.59 31.39
N PHE A 307 -43.88 -1.07 30.26
CA PHE A 307 -44.67 -1.70 29.22
C PHE A 307 -44.24 -3.15 29.12
N THR A 308 -45.18 -4.08 29.12
CA THR A 308 -44.89 -5.51 29.13
C THR A 308 -45.83 -6.21 28.18
N LYS A 309 -45.34 -7.19 27.42
CA LYS A 309 -46.20 -8.09 26.66
C LYS A 309 -46.86 -9.07 27.63
N ASP A 310 -48.18 -8.92 27.79
CA ASP A 310 -49.01 -9.82 28.58
C ASP A 310 -49.60 -10.89 27.66
N GLU A 311 -49.26 -12.15 27.88
CA GLU A 311 -49.77 -13.24 27.04
C GLU A 311 -51.12 -13.80 27.55
N GLY A 312 -51.56 -13.40 28.76
CA GLY A 312 -52.73 -13.92 29.43
C GLY A 312 -54.00 -13.08 29.26
N ALA A 313 -54.76 -13.35 28.20
CA ALA A 313 -56.01 -12.64 27.87
C ALA A 313 -57.11 -12.66 28.96
N SER A 314 -57.00 -13.54 29.96
CA SER A 314 -58.01 -13.74 31.00
C SER A 314 -58.06 -12.64 32.07
N VAL A 315 -56.96 -11.90 32.32
CA VAL A 315 -56.91 -10.85 33.34
C VAL A 315 -57.06 -9.45 32.74
N THR A 316 -56.44 -9.21 31.57
CA THR A 316 -56.35 -7.89 30.93
C THR A 316 -57.29 -7.72 29.73
N GLY A 317 -57.92 -8.82 29.28
CA GLY A 317 -58.92 -8.84 28.21
C GLY A 317 -58.36 -9.12 26.82
N CYS A 318 -57.04 -9.24 26.65
CA CYS A 318 -56.35 -9.47 25.37
C CYS A 318 -54.91 -9.97 25.62
N SER A 319 -54.30 -10.61 24.62
CA SER A 319 -52.86 -10.92 24.63
C SER A 319 -52.11 -9.79 23.90
N ASP A 320 -51.61 -8.80 24.63
CA ASP A 320 -51.16 -7.50 24.09
C ASP A 320 -50.24 -6.77 25.09
N ILE A 321 -49.74 -5.59 24.71
CA ILE A 321 -48.96 -4.73 25.60
C ILE A 321 -49.88 -4.10 26.66
N ILE A 322 -49.42 -4.18 27.91
CA ILE A 322 -49.98 -3.46 29.05
C ILE A 322 -49.03 -2.35 29.50
N GLN A 323 -49.58 -1.34 30.16
CA GLN A 323 -48.82 -0.26 30.78
C GLN A 323 -49.16 -0.18 32.27
N GLU A 324 -48.13 -0.21 33.10
CA GLU A 324 -48.24 -0.13 34.56
C GLU A 324 -47.32 0.99 35.09
N SER A 325 -47.61 1.53 36.27
CA SER A 325 -46.80 2.57 36.91
C SER A 325 -46.47 2.28 38.37
N SER A 326 -45.31 2.77 38.84
CA SER A 326 -44.89 2.72 40.24
C SER A 326 -43.94 3.86 40.58
N SER A 327 -43.83 4.20 41.87
CA SER A 327 -42.80 5.10 42.37
C SER A 327 -41.44 4.42 42.55
N SER A 328 -41.40 3.08 42.54
CA SER A 328 -40.17 2.30 42.71
C SER A 328 -40.04 1.25 41.62
N LEU A 329 -38.89 1.26 40.92
CA LEU A 329 -38.58 0.33 39.83
C LEU A 329 -38.64 -1.14 40.28
N ARG A 330 -38.19 -1.44 41.50
CA ARG A 330 -38.10 -2.81 42.03
C ARG A 330 -39.31 -3.20 42.88
N ALA A 331 -40.39 -2.43 42.83
CA ALA A 331 -41.61 -2.75 43.54
C ALA A 331 -42.18 -4.11 43.09
N THR A 332 -42.77 -4.87 44.02
CA THR A 332 -43.46 -6.14 43.72
C THR A 332 -44.67 -5.91 42.83
N LEU A 333 -45.10 -6.94 42.12
CA LEU A 333 -46.22 -6.86 41.15
C LEU A 333 -47.46 -6.12 41.69
N ASP A 334 -47.91 -6.43 42.91
CA ASP A 334 -49.10 -5.82 43.54
C ASP A 334 -48.95 -4.31 43.83
N SER A 335 -47.72 -3.81 43.84
CA SER A 335 -47.41 -2.39 44.08
C SER A 335 -47.29 -1.58 42.78
N TRP A 336 -47.52 -2.21 41.63
CA TRP A 336 -47.66 -1.54 40.34
C TRP A 336 -49.14 -1.28 40.04
N THR A 337 -49.45 -0.07 39.58
CA THR A 337 -50.81 0.32 39.21
C THR A 337 -50.99 0.20 37.70
N MET A 338 -51.98 -0.58 37.26
CA MET A 338 -52.37 -0.67 35.85
C MET A 338 -52.87 0.68 35.34
N ILE A 339 -52.30 1.16 34.22
CA ILE A 339 -52.66 2.43 33.56
C ILE A 339 -53.47 2.17 32.30
N ASP A 340 -53.01 1.24 31.45
CA ASP A 340 -53.71 0.85 30.22
C ASP A 340 -53.43 -0.61 29.87
N SER A 341 -54.31 -1.22 29.08
CA SER A 341 -54.19 -2.59 28.57
C SER A 341 -54.66 -2.67 27.13
N CYS A 342 -54.31 -3.72 26.40
CA CYS A 342 -54.71 -3.88 25.00
C CYS A 342 -54.25 -2.72 24.10
N ILE A 343 -53.05 -2.20 24.35
CA ILE A 343 -52.55 -0.97 23.73
C ILE A 343 -52.51 -1.11 22.20
N GLY A 344 -51.92 -2.21 21.70
CA GLY A 344 -51.83 -2.45 20.27
C GLY A 344 -53.21 -2.57 19.62
N SER A 345 -54.08 -3.42 20.17
CA SER A 345 -55.43 -3.64 19.67
C SER A 345 -56.26 -2.36 19.65
N LYS A 346 -56.20 -1.54 20.70
CA LYS A 346 -56.87 -0.22 20.77
C LYS A 346 -56.30 0.76 19.74
N ALA A 347 -55.00 0.69 19.45
CA ALA A 347 -54.34 1.48 18.41
C ALA A 347 -54.56 0.94 16.99
N GLY A 348 -55.25 -0.19 16.83
CA GLY A 348 -55.57 -0.80 15.53
C GLY A 348 -54.49 -1.74 14.98
N THR A 349 -53.60 -2.26 15.82
CA THR A 349 -52.66 -3.33 15.45
C THR A 349 -53.26 -4.72 15.66
N LYS A 350 -52.63 -5.72 15.05
CA LYS A 350 -52.84 -7.15 15.37
C LYS A 350 -52.00 -7.53 16.60
N ALA A 351 -51.64 -8.81 16.73
CA ALA A 351 -50.73 -9.28 17.77
C ALA A 351 -49.39 -8.55 17.67
N VAL A 352 -49.02 -7.88 18.77
CA VAL A 352 -47.77 -7.14 18.93
C VAL A 352 -46.98 -7.63 20.14
N GLU A 353 -45.66 -7.49 20.09
CA GLU A 353 -44.70 -7.79 21.18
C GLU A 353 -43.49 -6.83 21.10
N GLY A 354 -42.43 -7.05 21.90
CA GLY A 354 -41.19 -6.28 21.82
C GLY A 354 -41.32 -4.76 21.95
N PRO A 355 -42.01 -4.24 22.99
CA PRO A 355 -42.16 -2.80 23.16
C PRO A 355 -40.82 -2.14 23.48
N THR A 356 -40.55 -0.98 22.86
CA THR A 356 -39.51 -0.05 23.33
C THR A 356 -40.12 1.32 23.55
N SER A 357 -39.79 1.95 24.67
CA SER A 357 -40.40 3.21 25.08
C SER A 357 -39.36 4.31 25.25
N PHE A 358 -39.66 5.50 24.71
CA PHE A 358 -38.80 6.67 24.86
C PHE A 358 -39.60 7.96 24.78
N LYS A 359 -39.05 9.04 25.34
CA LYS A 359 -39.59 10.39 25.20
C LYS A 359 -38.87 11.09 24.05
N SER A 360 -39.63 11.82 23.24
CA SER A 360 -39.04 12.74 22.24
C SER A 360 -38.04 13.72 22.89
N ASN A 361 -36.99 14.04 22.15
CA ASN A 361 -36.07 15.10 22.45
C ASN A 361 -36.79 16.45 22.48
N PRO A 362 -36.33 17.40 23.31
CA PRO A 362 -36.72 18.80 23.16
C PRO A 362 -36.52 19.27 21.71
N GLY A 363 -37.54 19.89 21.13
CA GLY A 363 -37.48 20.40 19.76
C GLY A 363 -37.58 19.34 18.65
N ASP A 364 -38.02 18.12 18.97
CA ASP A 364 -38.36 17.12 17.94
C ASP A 364 -39.40 17.68 16.95
N VAL A 365 -39.24 17.38 15.66
CA VAL A 365 -40.10 17.91 14.58
C VAL A 365 -41.57 17.50 14.71
N HIS A 366 -41.85 16.42 15.46
CA HIS A 366 -43.19 15.94 15.75
C HIS A 366 -43.74 16.42 17.10
N GLY A 367 -43.02 17.29 17.80
CA GLY A 367 -43.39 17.89 19.08
C GLY A 367 -43.17 16.95 20.27
N GLU A 368 -43.40 17.47 21.47
CA GLU A 368 -43.19 16.71 22.71
C GLU A 368 -44.23 15.59 22.89
N LYS A 369 -43.77 14.35 22.71
CA LYS A 369 -44.54 13.11 22.82
C LYS A 369 -43.73 12.01 23.52
N PHE A 370 -44.45 10.96 23.90
CA PHE A 370 -43.92 9.65 24.24
C PHE A 370 -44.15 8.70 23.07
N TYR A 371 -43.16 7.90 22.76
CA TYR A 371 -43.21 6.87 21.73
C TYR A 371 -43.13 5.48 22.37
N LEU A 372 -43.88 4.55 21.77
CA LEU A 372 -43.86 3.13 22.09
C LEU A 372 -43.81 2.36 20.77
N PHE A 373 -42.62 1.89 20.38
CA PHE A 373 -42.53 1.08 19.16
C PHE A 373 -42.79 -0.38 19.52
N VAL A 374 -43.56 -1.08 18.69
CA VAL A 374 -43.99 -2.46 18.94
C VAL A 374 -43.87 -3.31 17.67
N ASP A 375 -43.52 -4.60 17.82
CA ASP A 375 -43.37 -5.56 16.73
C ASP A 375 -44.69 -6.25 16.43
N GLU A 376 -45.36 -5.84 15.35
CA GLU A 376 -46.52 -6.55 14.80
C GLU A 376 -46.04 -7.77 14.00
N PHE A 377 -45.52 -8.78 14.71
CA PHE A 377 -44.76 -9.91 14.18
C PHE A 377 -45.52 -10.81 13.19
N SER A 378 -46.85 -10.70 13.14
CA SER A 378 -47.75 -11.39 12.20
C SER A 378 -48.33 -10.47 11.11
N GLY A 379 -47.86 -9.22 11.06
CA GLY A 379 -48.41 -8.13 10.25
C GLY A 379 -47.32 -7.26 9.62
N ARG A 380 -47.35 -5.96 9.90
CA ARG A 380 -46.52 -4.94 9.24
C ARG A 380 -45.07 -4.91 9.70
N GLY A 381 -44.70 -5.65 10.75
CA GLY A 381 -43.39 -5.54 11.41
C GLY A 381 -43.41 -4.47 12.50
N TYR A 382 -42.28 -3.81 12.76
CA TYR A 382 -42.16 -2.79 13.80
C TYR A 382 -42.96 -1.52 13.47
N ILE A 383 -43.69 -0.98 14.44
CA ILE A 383 -44.60 0.17 14.25
C ILE A 383 -44.43 1.15 15.42
N PRO A 384 -44.31 2.45 15.14
CA PRO A 384 -44.34 3.48 16.18
C PRO A 384 -45.77 3.81 16.62
N LEU A 385 -46.04 3.67 17.92
CA LEU A 385 -47.20 4.27 18.58
C LEU A 385 -46.75 5.56 19.29
N GLU A 386 -47.65 6.52 19.39
CA GLU A 386 -47.40 7.80 20.06
C GLU A 386 -48.50 8.17 21.04
N SER A 387 -48.12 8.89 22.10
CA SER A 387 -49.03 9.54 23.03
C SER A 387 -48.45 10.83 23.62
N ALA A 388 -49.31 11.80 23.94
CA ALA A 388 -48.88 13.08 24.53
C ALA A 388 -48.68 13.01 26.06
N ASP A 389 -49.35 12.08 26.73
CA ASP A 389 -49.34 11.95 28.19
C ASP A 389 -49.19 10.48 28.58
N ILE A 390 -48.05 10.14 29.18
CA ILE A 390 -47.79 8.77 29.62
C ILE A 390 -48.61 8.37 30.86
N GLY A 391 -49.09 9.32 31.68
CA GLY A 391 -49.89 9.01 32.86
C GLY A 391 -51.37 8.76 32.55
N ASN A 392 -51.86 9.28 31.43
CA ASN A 392 -53.23 9.08 30.93
C ASN A 392 -53.21 8.90 29.40
N PRO A 393 -52.70 7.75 28.93
CA PRO A 393 -52.33 7.57 27.55
C PRO A 393 -53.52 7.46 26.61
N LYS A 394 -53.28 7.92 25.38
CA LYS A 394 -54.06 7.60 24.18
C LYS A 394 -53.07 7.19 23.10
N TRP A 395 -52.78 5.90 23.04
CA TRP A 395 -51.84 5.35 22.07
C TRP A 395 -52.49 5.26 20.69
N THR A 396 -51.84 5.86 19.70
CA THR A 396 -52.23 5.76 18.28
C THR A 396 -51.01 5.51 17.42
N VAL A 397 -51.17 4.78 16.32
CA VAL A 397 -50.11 4.63 15.32
C VAL A 397 -49.74 5.99 14.75
N SER A 398 -48.45 6.32 14.68
CA SER A 398 -47.99 7.58 14.06
C SER A 398 -48.42 7.65 12.60
N ALA A 399 -48.91 8.81 12.16
CA ALA A 399 -49.53 8.97 10.85
C ALA A 399 -48.56 8.74 9.66
N SER A 400 -47.27 8.97 9.86
CA SER A 400 -46.21 8.74 8.88
C SER A 400 -44.90 8.43 9.61
N TYR A 401 -44.13 7.48 9.09
CA TYR A 401 -42.82 7.09 9.61
C TYR A 401 -42.05 6.34 8.52
N ASN A 402 -40.73 6.35 8.62
CA ASN A 402 -39.81 5.57 7.77
C ASN A 402 -38.78 4.88 8.67
N LEU A 403 -39.06 3.63 9.00
CA LEU A 403 -38.17 2.79 9.78
C LEU A 403 -37.16 2.06 8.87
N PRO A 404 -36.11 1.44 9.43
CA PRO A 404 -35.25 0.51 8.69
C PRO A 404 -36.02 -0.59 7.95
N SER A 405 -35.34 -1.33 7.08
CA SER A 405 -35.98 -2.24 6.11
C SER A 405 -36.82 -3.36 6.75
N SER A 406 -36.37 -3.88 7.89
CA SER A 406 -37.06 -4.97 8.62
C SER A 406 -36.68 -5.02 10.10
N PRO A 407 -36.77 -3.91 10.86
CA PRO A 407 -36.42 -3.92 12.27
C PRO A 407 -37.38 -4.80 13.05
N ARG A 408 -36.85 -5.46 14.05
CA ARG A 408 -37.56 -6.28 15.04
C ARG A 408 -37.01 -5.90 16.40
N HIS A 409 -37.92 -5.84 17.38
CA HIS A 409 -37.70 -5.67 18.82
C HIS A 409 -36.30 -5.15 19.17
N GLY A 410 -36.21 -3.84 19.40
CA GLY A 410 -34.96 -3.12 19.55
C GLY A 410 -35.09 -1.91 20.49
N THR A 411 -34.13 -1.00 20.48
CA THR A 411 -34.09 0.12 21.43
C THR A 411 -33.69 1.43 20.78
N VAL A 412 -34.44 2.49 21.10
CA VAL A 412 -34.16 3.86 20.68
C VAL A 412 -33.64 4.67 21.86
N ILE A 413 -32.48 5.31 21.70
CA ILE A 413 -31.95 6.27 22.67
C ILE A 413 -31.63 7.62 22.02
N PRO A 414 -31.69 8.72 22.77
CA PRO A 414 -31.29 10.03 22.27
C PRO A 414 -29.77 10.17 22.17
N VAL A 415 -29.32 10.92 21.17
CA VAL A 415 -27.92 11.26 20.92
C VAL A 415 -27.75 12.76 20.67
N THR A 416 -26.57 13.27 21.00
CA THR A 416 -26.17 14.66 20.75
C THR A 416 -25.96 14.90 19.25
N ALA A 417 -25.94 16.18 18.84
CA ALA A 417 -25.61 16.54 17.46
C ALA A 417 -24.23 16.02 17.02
N ALA A 418 -23.24 16.06 17.92
CA ALA A 418 -21.88 15.57 17.63
C ALA A 418 -21.85 14.04 17.43
N GLU A 419 -22.55 13.29 18.29
CA GLU A 419 -22.69 11.83 18.14
C GLU A 419 -23.46 11.47 16.87
N LEU A 420 -24.54 12.18 16.55
CA LEU A 420 -25.30 11.95 15.33
C LEU A 420 -24.46 12.22 14.07
N ALA A 421 -23.73 13.33 14.05
CA ALA A 421 -22.82 13.67 12.95
C ALA A 421 -21.71 12.60 12.82
N ALA A 422 -21.16 12.15 13.94
CA ALA A 422 -20.18 11.07 13.95
C ALA A 422 -20.78 9.80 13.35
N LEU A 423 -21.93 9.31 13.83
CA LEU A 423 -22.57 8.09 13.32
C LEU A 423 -22.84 8.11 11.82
N ASN A 424 -23.15 9.28 11.26
CA ASN A 424 -23.36 9.47 9.82
C ASN A 424 -22.05 9.64 9.02
N ASP A 425 -20.90 9.80 9.68
CA ASP A 425 -19.60 9.85 9.02
C ASP A 425 -19.06 8.41 8.81
N PRO A 426 -18.95 7.93 7.56
CA PRO A 426 -18.44 6.59 7.28
C PRO A 426 -16.93 6.44 7.53
N ARG A 427 -16.21 7.53 7.78
CA ARG A 427 -14.76 7.50 8.03
C ARG A 427 -14.45 6.86 9.37
N LYS A 428 -13.35 6.12 9.39
CA LYS A 428 -12.74 5.58 10.61
C LYS A 428 -11.98 6.67 11.37
N SER A 429 -11.82 6.45 12.67
CA SER A 429 -11.01 7.30 13.53
C SER A 429 -9.55 7.27 13.10
N VAL A 430 -8.81 8.35 13.36
CA VAL A 430 -7.37 8.43 13.09
C VAL A 430 -6.62 9.07 14.25
N ASN A 431 -5.34 8.73 14.37
CA ASN A 431 -4.43 9.40 15.30
C ASN A 431 -3.89 10.72 14.71
N ALA A 432 -2.98 11.38 15.44
CA ALA A 432 -2.42 12.69 15.05
C ALA A 432 -1.64 12.65 13.71
N ASP A 433 -1.06 11.51 13.36
CA ASP A 433 -0.32 11.32 12.11
C ASP A 433 -1.24 11.00 10.92
N GLY A 434 -2.54 10.85 11.17
CA GLY A 434 -3.54 10.46 10.18
C GLY A 434 -3.62 8.94 9.95
N GLU A 435 -3.03 8.13 10.84
CA GLU A 435 -3.12 6.67 10.75
C GLU A 435 -4.51 6.21 11.14
N ILE A 436 -5.13 5.43 10.26
CA ILE A 436 -6.33 4.66 10.55
C ILE A 436 -5.92 3.45 11.39
N LEU A 437 -4.90 2.71 10.94
CA LEU A 437 -4.39 1.52 11.63
C LEU A 437 -2.89 1.36 11.41
N ARG A 438 -2.23 0.66 12.34
CA ARG A 438 -0.83 0.23 12.23
C ARG A 438 -0.64 -1.13 12.89
N TYR A 439 0.08 -2.02 12.22
CA TYR A 439 0.56 -3.30 12.78
C TYR A 439 2.08 -3.34 12.71
N ASP A 440 2.71 -3.49 13.88
CA ASP A 440 4.16 -3.69 14.03
C ASP A 440 4.54 -5.18 14.21
N PHE A 441 3.52 -6.05 14.24
CA PHE A 441 3.63 -7.50 14.44
C PHE A 441 4.38 -7.91 15.72
N VAL A 442 4.49 -7.02 16.71
CA VAL A 442 5.06 -7.33 18.03
C VAL A 442 3.97 -7.85 18.97
N SER A 443 2.77 -7.27 18.89
CA SER A 443 1.66 -7.55 19.81
C SER A 443 0.62 -8.48 19.16
N VAL A 444 0.68 -9.77 19.52
CA VAL A 444 -0.29 -10.80 19.08
C VAL A 444 -1.00 -11.41 20.28
N ASP A 445 -2.33 -11.42 20.25
CA ASP A 445 -3.16 -12.03 21.30
C ASP A 445 -4.19 -12.98 20.67
N GLY A 446 -4.15 -14.26 21.01
CA GLY A 446 -5.14 -15.25 20.55
C GLY A 446 -5.28 -15.41 19.04
N GLY A 447 -4.25 -15.05 18.25
CA GLY A 447 -4.31 -15.03 16.78
C GLY A 447 -4.76 -13.71 16.17
N GLU A 448 -4.95 -12.66 16.98
CA GLU A 448 -5.22 -11.29 16.54
C GLU A 448 -3.96 -10.41 16.63
N LEU A 449 -3.66 -9.69 15.55
CA LEU A 449 -2.70 -8.59 15.54
C LEU A 449 -3.35 -7.35 16.16
N GLN A 450 -2.70 -6.79 17.18
CA GLN A 450 -3.18 -5.58 17.83
C GLN A 450 -2.84 -4.33 16.99
N ASP A 451 -3.81 -3.44 16.84
CA ASP A 451 -3.61 -2.14 16.22
C ASP A 451 -2.89 -1.18 17.17
N VAL A 452 -1.65 -0.81 16.83
CA VAL A 452 -0.81 0.06 17.65
C VAL A 452 -1.01 1.56 17.35
N SER A 453 -1.88 1.91 16.39
CA SER A 453 -2.22 3.31 16.13
C SER A 453 -3.05 3.94 17.26
N GLY A 454 -3.67 3.11 18.10
CA GLY A 454 -4.56 3.51 19.20
C GLY A 454 -6.05 3.57 18.83
N ASN A 455 -6.43 3.20 17.60
CA ASN A 455 -7.82 3.27 17.15
C ASN A 455 -8.62 1.96 17.33
N GLY A 456 -7.96 0.85 17.72
CA GLY A 456 -8.61 -0.41 18.08
C GLY A 456 -9.04 -1.26 16.88
N TYR A 457 -8.45 -1.05 15.71
CA TYR A 457 -8.77 -1.80 14.49
C TYR A 457 -7.91 -3.06 14.35
N ASN A 458 -8.02 -3.99 15.30
CA ASN A 458 -7.25 -5.24 15.29
C ASN A 458 -7.53 -6.10 14.05
N ALA A 459 -6.54 -6.90 13.64
CA ALA A 459 -6.65 -7.81 12.50
C ALA A 459 -6.53 -9.28 12.89
N VAL A 460 -7.13 -10.18 12.12
CA VAL A 460 -7.15 -11.62 12.39
C VAL A 460 -6.15 -12.35 11.50
N ILE A 461 -5.28 -13.16 12.09
CA ILE A 461 -4.36 -14.05 11.36
C ILE A 461 -5.13 -15.31 10.97
N ASN A 462 -5.02 -15.70 9.70
CA ASN A 462 -5.66 -16.90 9.14
C ASN A 462 -4.57 -17.85 8.59
N GLY A 463 -4.85 -19.15 8.62
CA GLY A 463 -3.92 -20.20 8.17
C GLY A 463 -2.95 -20.67 9.26
N GLY A 464 -1.81 -21.19 8.84
CA GLY A 464 -0.67 -21.58 9.67
C GLY A 464 0.37 -20.48 9.92
N ALA A 465 0.06 -19.23 9.54
CA ALA A 465 0.97 -18.09 9.60
C ALA A 465 1.57 -17.90 11.01
N THR A 466 2.85 -17.60 11.06
CA THR A 466 3.61 -17.45 12.32
C THR A 466 4.10 -16.03 12.49
N VAL A 467 4.02 -15.51 13.72
CA VAL A 467 4.61 -14.23 14.09
C VAL A 467 5.72 -14.50 15.10
N GLN A 468 6.94 -14.09 14.76
CA GLN A 468 8.11 -14.24 15.61
C GLN A 468 8.97 -12.96 15.52
N ASP A 469 9.37 -12.43 16.68
CA ASP A 469 10.27 -11.28 16.80
C ASP A 469 9.85 -10.06 15.95
N GLY A 470 8.55 -9.74 15.91
CA GLY A 470 8.02 -8.62 15.13
C GLY A 470 7.83 -8.91 13.64
N VAL A 471 7.89 -10.18 13.22
CA VAL A 471 7.81 -10.57 11.81
C VAL A 471 6.74 -11.63 11.59
N LEU A 472 5.77 -11.33 10.75
CA LEU A 472 4.81 -12.29 10.20
C LEU A 472 5.45 -13.04 9.03
N THR A 473 5.35 -14.37 9.04
CA THR A 473 5.74 -15.24 7.91
C THR A 473 4.50 -15.87 7.29
N LEU A 474 4.39 -15.75 5.97
CA LEU A 474 3.30 -16.27 5.14
C LEU A 474 3.86 -17.30 4.16
N ASP A 475 3.32 -18.51 4.16
CA ASP A 475 3.87 -19.65 3.40
C ASP A 475 3.44 -19.71 1.91
N GLY A 476 2.43 -18.92 1.53
CA GLY A 476 1.84 -18.88 0.20
C GLY A 476 0.79 -19.95 -0.09
N VAL A 477 0.30 -20.68 0.91
CA VAL A 477 -0.63 -21.82 0.77
C VAL A 477 -2.02 -21.50 1.30
N ASP A 478 -2.16 -21.16 2.59
CA ASP A 478 -3.43 -20.76 3.21
C ASP A 478 -3.34 -19.53 4.13
N ASP A 479 -2.13 -19.00 4.29
CA ASP A 479 -1.78 -17.90 5.19
C ASP A 479 -2.20 -16.51 4.67
N PHE A 480 -2.89 -15.74 5.51
CA PHE A 480 -3.14 -14.30 5.28
C PHE A 480 -3.62 -13.60 6.55
N VAL A 481 -3.62 -12.26 6.55
CA VAL A 481 -4.22 -11.45 7.61
C VAL A 481 -5.50 -10.81 7.09
N GLN A 482 -6.60 -10.93 7.84
CA GLN A 482 -7.87 -10.26 7.57
C GLN A 482 -7.96 -8.97 8.38
N LEU A 483 -8.12 -7.85 7.70
CA LEU A 483 -8.30 -6.53 8.30
C LEU A 483 -9.78 -6.24 8.55
N PRO A 484 -10.10 -5.28 9.43
CA PRO A 484 -11.47 -4.83 9.64
C PRO A 484 -12.17 -4.36 8.36
N ASN A 485 -13.50 -4.40 8.38
CA ASN A 485 -14.31 -3.93 7.28
C ASN A 485 -14.34 -2.40 7.20
N ASN A 486 -14.58 -1.88 5.99
CA ASN A 486 -14.91 -0.48 5.71
C ASN A 486 -13.81 0.51 6.12
N ILE A 487 -12.54 0.08 6.14
CA ILE A 487 -11.42 0.94 6.59
C ILE A 487 -11.15 2.13 5.65
N ILE A 488 -11.58 2.05 4.40
CA ILE A 488 -11.43 3.14 3.41
C ILE A 488 -12.72 3.93 3.16
N GLY A 489 -13.77 3.70 3.96
CA GLY A 489 -15.05 4.38 3.82
C GLY A 489 -14.92 5.91 3.92
N GLY A 490 -15.45 6.64 2.93
CA GLY A 490 -15.46 8.11 2.92
C GLY A 490 -14.09 8.78 2.74
N LEU A 491 -13.03 8.04 2.42
CA LEU A 491 -11.70 8.62 2.20
C LEU A 491 -11.58 9.31 0.83
N GLU A 492 -10.95 10.48 0.84
CA GLU A 492 -10.59 11.25 -0.37
C GLU A 492 -9.19 10.90 -0.86
N ASP A 493 -8.25 10.82 0.08
CA ASP A 493 -6.85 10.46 -0.13
C ASP A 493 -6.49 9.27 0.77
N ILE A 494 -5.45 8.51 0.40
CA ILE A 494 -4.98 7.35 1.18
C ILE A 494 -3.47 7.14 1.03
N THR A 495 -2.85 6.61 2.07
CA THR A 495 -1.55 5.94 1.97
C THR A 495 -1.65 4.54 2.53
N VAL A 496 -1.06 3.56 1.84
CA VAL A 496 -0.81 2.23 2.38
C VAL A 496 0.69 2.00 2.39
N GLU A 497 1.23 1.71 3.57
CA GLU A 497 2.64 1.49 3.83
C GLU A 497 2.84 0.04 4.28
N ALA A 498 3.87 -0.62 3.77
CA ALA A 498 4.24 -1.97 4.18
C ALA A 498 5.75 -2.19 4.12
N GLU A 499 6.30 -2.89 5.11
CA GLU A 499 7.66 -3.45 5.03
C GLU A 499 7.57 -4.96 4.81
N VAL A 500 8.10 -5.41 3.67
CA VAL A 500 7.96 -6.79 3.21
C VAL A 500 9.28 -7.40 2.76
N LEU A 501 9.40 -8.72 2.89
CA LEU A 501 10.45 -9.51 2.29
C LEU A 501 9.81 -10.55 1.37
N LEU A 502 10.11 -10.47 0.08
CA LEU A 502 9.58 -11.38 -0.93
C LEU A 502 10.39 -12.68 -0.98
N ASP A 503 9.72 -13.83 -0.91
CA ASP A 503 10.38 -15.12 -1.13
C ASP A 503 10.80 -15.29 -2.60
N ALA A 504 11.96 -15.91 -2.83
CA ALA A 504 12.49 -16.12 -4.19
C ALA A 504 11.60 -17.03 -5.05
N SER A 505 10.76 -17.87 -4.42
CA SER A 505 9.84 -18.80 -5.08
C SER A 505 8.40 -18.28 -5.20
N GLN A 506 8.15 -16.99 -4.93
CA GLN A 506 6.83 -16.38 -5.11
C GLN A 506 6.30 -16.56 -6.55
N GLU A 507 5.15 -17.22 -6.68
CA GLU A 507 4.43 -17.37 -7.95
C GLU A 507 3.46 -16.20 -8.21
N THR A 508 3.16 -15.92 -9.48
CA THR A 508 2.24 -14.85 -9.92
C THR A 508 0.97 -15.40 -10.57
N PRO A 509 -0.16 -14.67 -10.53
CA PRO A 509 -0.39 -13.38 -9.85
C PRO A 509 -0.61 -13.54 -8.34
N TYR A 510 -0.28 -12.51 -7.56
CA TYR A 510 -0.50 -12.43 -6.11
C TYR A 510 -0.62 -10.96 -5.70
N PHE A 511 -1.27 -10.67 -4.58
CA PHE A 511 -1.30 -9.34 -3.97
C PHE A 511 -0.57 -9.36 -2.63
N ILE A 512 0.22 -8.31 -2.37
CA ILE A 512 0.90 -8.08 -1.09
C ILE A 512 -0.12 -7.62 -0.05
N PHE A 513 -1.02 -6.73 -0.46
CA PHE A 513 -2.21 -6.35 0.29
C PHE A 513 -3.37 -6.07 -0.69
N ALA A 514 -4.59 -6.14 -0.18
CA ALA A 514 -5.78 -5.75 -0.90
C ALA A 514 -6.78 -5.08 0.05
N LEU A 515 -7.31 -3.92 -0.31
CA LEU A 515 -8.38 -3.23 0.42
C LEU A 515 -9.58 -3.10 -0.52
N GLY A 516 -10.66 -3.87 -0.32
CA GLY A 516 -11.73 -3.94 -1.32
C GLY A 516 -12.78 -5.01 -1.07
N ASN A 517 -13.36 -5.52 -2.15
CA ASN A 517 -14.39 -6.56 -2.14
C ASN A 517 -14.09 -7.67 -3.14
N SER A 518 -14.66 -8.85 -2.86
CA SER A 518 -14.74 -9.97 -3.77
C SER A 518 -16.20 -10.36 -3.98
N ASN A 519 -16.59 -10.65 -5.22
CA ASN A 519 -17.88 -11.21 -5.57
C ASN A 519 -17.66 -12.49 -6.39
N SER A 520 -18.09 -13.64 -5.85
CA SER A 520 -17.96 -14.95 -6.52
C SER A 520 -16.53 -15.27 -6.96
N GLY A 521 -15.53 -14.86 -6.18
CA GLY A 521 -14.12 -15.07 -6.49
C GLY A 521 -13.48 -14.05 -7.43
N PHE A 522 -14.23 -13.01 -7.83
CA PHE A 522 -13.72 -11.89 -8.62
C PHE A 522 -13.65 -10.62 -7.80
N GLY A 523 -12.55 -9.86 -7.92
CA GLY A 523 -12.47 -8.52 -7.36
C GLY A 523 -13.58 -7.60 -7.88
N ASN A 524 -14.22 -6.86 -6.97
CA ASN A 524 -15.32 -5.94 -7.25
C ASN A 524 -15.16 -4.62 -6.48
N GLY A 525 -14.16 -3.84 -6.89
CA GLY A 525 -13.73 -2.63 -6.22
C GLY A 525 -12.61 -2.93 -5.23
N TYR A 526 -11.41 -2.40 -5.46
CA TYR A 526 -10.25 -2.65 -4.59
C TYR A 526 -9.08 -1.68 -4.85
N ILE A 527 -8.22 -1.56 -3.83
CA ILE A 527 -6.86 -1.01 -3.89
C ILE A 527 -5.89 -2.13 -3.58
N PHE A 528 -4.79 -2.26 -4.31
CA PHE A 528 -3.78 -3.30 -4.04
C PHE A 528 -2.37 -2.87 -4.45
N ALA A 529 -1.38 -3.66 -4.00
CA ALA A 529 -0.04 -3.68 -4.57
C ALA A 529 0.45 -5.12 -4.85
N THR A 530 1.26 -5.29 -5.90
CA THR A 530 1.89 -6.56 -6.32
C THR A 530 3.31 -6.31 -6.82
N GLY A 531 4.17 -7.34 -6.89
CA GLY A 531 5.60 -7.18 -7.20
C GLY A 531 6.09 -7.61 -8.59
N SER A 532 5.24 -8.10 -9.50
CA SER A 532 5.70 -8.62 -10.81
C SER A 532 4.85 -8.14 -12.01
N PRO A 533 5.12 -6.94 -12.59
CA PRO A 533 6.07 -5.93 -12.09
C PRO A 533 5.54 -5.24 -10.83
N TYR A 534 6.38 -4.46 -10.13
CA TYR A 534 5.89 -3.67 -9.00
C TYR A 534 4.84 -2.67 -9.47
N ARG A 535 3.59 -2.85 -9.05
CA ARG A 535 2.50 -1.96 -9.38
C ARG A 535 1.52 -1.82 -8.23
N GLY A 536 0.87 -0.67 -8.15
CA GLY A 536 -0.27 -0.43 -7.30
C GLY A 536 -1.41 0.17 -8.10
N SER A 537 -2.64 -0.24 -7.77
CA SER A 537 -3.82 0.20 -8.52
C SER A 537 -5.03 0.42 -7.61
N ILE A 538 -5.92 1.28 -8.09
CA ILE A 538 -7.30 1.44 -7.58
C ILE A 538 -8.30 1.10 -8.69
N SER A 539 -9.39 0.41 -8.36
CA SER A 539 -10.45 0.01 -9.29
C SER A 539 -11.80 0.05 -8.60
N THR A 540 -12.87 0.53 -9.24
CA THR A 540 -14.26 0.43 -8.72
C THR A 540 -14.97 -0.86 -9.11
N GLY A 541 -14.38 -1.66 -10.00
CA GLY A 541 -14.94 -2.90 -10.52
C GLY A 541 -13.89 -4.02 -10.50
N TYR A 542 -13.65 -4.65 -11.65
CA TYR A 542 -12.65 -5.71 -11.79
C TYR A 542 -11.36 -5.18 -12.47
N TRP A 543 -10.47 -6.09 -12.87
CA TRP A 543 -9.13 -5.75 -13.38
C TRP A 543 -9.15 -4.80 -14.59
N ALA A 544 -10.20 -4.83 -15.42
CA ALA A 544 -10.30 -3.96 -16.60
C ALA A 544 -10.54 -2.47 -16.27
N THR A 545 -10.95 -2.17 -15.02
CA THR A 545 -11.16 -0.79 -14.55
C THR A 545 -10.02 -0.26 -13.68
N GLU A 546 -8.91 -1.01 -13.55
CA GLU A 546 -7.75 -0.60 -12.77
C GLU A 546 -7.11 0.69 -13.32
N LYS A 547 -6.93 1.66 -12.42
CA LYS A 547 -6.05 2.81 -12.60
C LYS A 547 -4.72 2.51 -11.93
N THR A 548 -3.72 2.18 -12.75
CA THR A 548 -2.46 1.57 -12.30
C THR A 548 -1.31 2.57 -12.35
N ALA A 549 -0.48 2.62 -11.30
CA ALA A 549 0.90 3.08 -11.37
C ALA A 549 1.83 1.85 -11.36
N ALA A 550 2.64 1.68 -12.40
CA ALA A 550 3.48 0.48 -12.57
C ALA A 550 4.92 0.85 -12.88
N SER A 551 5.84 0.24 -12.14
CA SER A 551 7.27 0.24 -12.45
C SER A 551 7.56 -0.61 -13.69
N SER A 552 8.69 -0.36 -14.35
CA SER A 552 9.22 -1.22 -15.42
C SER A 552 9.91 -2.47 -14.89
N SER A 553 10.15 -2.57 -13.57
CA SER A 553 10.91 -3.65 -12.93
C SER A 553 10.10 -4.41 -11.87
N PRO A 554 10.37 -5.71 -11.66
CA PRO A 554 9.83 -6.44 -10.53
C PRO A 554 10.46 -5.99 -9.20
N LEU A 555 9.82 -6.33 -8.08
CA LEU A 555 10.42 -6.14 -6.75
C LEU A 555 11.65 -7.05 -6.56
N PRO A 556 12.72 -6.57 -5.90
CA PRO A 556 13.82 -7.42 -5.48
C PRO A 556 13.34 -8.56 -4.55
N GLN A 557 13.91 -9.75 -4.72
CA GLN A 557 13.59 -10.91 -3.87
C GLN A 557 14.67 -11.10 -2.80
N GLY A 558 14.30 -11.67 -1.64
CA GLY A 558 15.24 -12.03 -0.58
C GLY A 558 15.84 -10.87 0.22
N THR A 559 15.28 -9.67 0.10
CA THR A 559 15.66 -8.48 0.89
C THR A 559 14.40 -7.82 1.46
N TRP A 560 14.56 -7.10 2.56
CA TRP A 560 13.53 -6.21 3.09
C TRP A 560 13.35 -5.01 2.17
N LEU A 561 12.09 -4.66 1.93
CA LEU A 561 11.66 -3.57 1.08
C LEU A 561 10.63 -2.72 1.81
N HIS A 562 10.76 -1.40 1.71
CA HIS A 562 9.74 -0.45 2.14
C HIS A 562 8.88 -0.05 0.95
N LEU A 563 7.60 -0.43 0.98
CA LEU A 563 6.64 -0.20 -0.08
C LEU A 563 5.60 0.82 0.37
N VAL A 564 5.38 1.85 -0.45
CA VAL A 564 4.32 2.82 -0.18
C VAL A 564 3.46 3.03 -1.41
N PHE A 565 2.16 2.84 -1.26
CA PHE A 565 1.13 3.28 -2.20
C PHE A 565 0.53 4.58 -1.69
N THR A 566 0.49 5.62 -2.51
CA THR A 566 -0.21 6.86 -2.21
C THR A 566 -1.25 7.16 -3.27
N GLN A 567 -2.38 7.72 -2.86
CA GLN A 567 -3.31 8.36 -3.75
C GLN A 567 -3.73 9.72 -3.19
N ARG A 568 -3.51 10.76 -4.00
CA ARG A 568 -3.91 12.14 -3.71
C ARG A 568 -4.70 12.73 -4.87
N GLY A 569 -5.98 13.00 -4.68
CA GLY A 569 -6.86 13.48 -5.74
C GLY A 569 -6.82 12.58 -6.98
N ARG A 570 -6.24 13.07 -8.08
CA ARG A 570 -6.11 12.33 -9.35
C ARG A 570 -4.80 11.57 -9.53
N THR A 571 -3.94 11.59 -8.53
CA THR A 571 -2.59 11.05 -8.64
C THR A 571 -2.43 9.84 -7.74
N THR A 572 -2.04 8.71 -8.33
CA THR A 572 -1.49 7.55 -7.62
C THR A 572 0.02 7.50 -7.84
N ALA A 573 0.78 7.27 -6.78
CA ALA A 573 2.21 7.02 -6.87
C ALA A 573 2.60 5.84 -6.00
N ILE A 574 3.59 5.07 -6.45
CA ILE A 574 4.19 3.97 -5.70
C ILE A 574 5.67 4.24 -5.45
N TYR A 575 6.14 3.85 -4.27
CA TYR A 575 7.50 4.06 -3.81
C TYR A 575 8.14 2.75 -3.38
N LEU A 576 9.43 2.60 -3.69
CA LEU A 576 10.28 1.51 -3.26
C LEU A 576 11.48 2.10 -2.50
N ASP A 577 11.64 1.72 -1.24
CA ASP A 577 12.73 2.17 -0.35
C ASP A 577 12.85 3.70 -0.26
N GLY A 578 11.71 4.39 -0.26
CA GLY A 578 11.62 5.84 -0.22
C GLY A 578 11.67 6.55 -1.58
N HIS A 579 11.96 5.83 -2.67
CA HIS A 579 12.05 6.40 -4.02
C HIS A 579 10.76 6.18 -4.81
N GLU A 580 10.22 7.24 -5.42
CA GLU A 580 9.10 7.12 -6.36
C GLU A 580 9.54 6.32 -7.59
N VAL A 581 8.88 5.20 -7.87
CA VAL A 581 9.22 4.32 -9.01
C VAL A 581 8.16 4.33 -10.11
N ALA A 582 6.94 4.73 -9.79
CA ALA A 582 5.91 4.98 -10.79
C ALA A 582 4.80 5.92 -10.29
N ARG A 583 4.16 6.58 -11.25
CA ARG A 583 3.08 7.55 -11.03
C ARG A 583 2.03 7.44 -12.14
N ASN A 584 0.77 7.63 -11.77
CA ASN A 584 -0.35 7.80 -12.69
C ASN A 584 -1.18 9.02 -12.25
N GLU A 585 -1.34 10.01 -13.14
CA GLU A 585 -2.06 11.26 -12.87
C GLU A 585 -3.48 11.29 -13.46
N ASP A 586 -3.92 10.18 -14.07
CA ASP A 586 -5.26 10.02 -14.65
C ASP A 586 -6.14 9.05 -13.83
N VAL A 587 -6.12 9.22 -12.51
CA VAL A 587 -6.99 8.51 -11.58
C VAL A 587 -8.24 9.37 -11.34
N ASN A 588 -9.43 8.83 -11.62
CA ASN A 588 -10.70 9.54 -11.50
C ASN A 588 -11.67 8.86 -10.51
N VAL A 589 -11.11 8.10 -9.57
CA VAL A 589 -11.81 7.32 -8.54
C VAL A 589 -11.17 7.66 -7.21
N LYS A 590 -11.95 7.82 -6.15
CA LYS A 590 -11.45 8.02 -4.78
C LYS A 590 -11.47 6.72 -3.99
N PRO A 591 -10.65 6.57 -2.93
CA PRO A 591 -10.67 5.38 -2.09
C PRO A 591 -12.06 5.12 -1.47
N GLY A 592 -12.77 6.17 -1.05
CA GLY A 592 -14.14 6.07 -0.52
C GLY A 592 -15.20 5.63 -1.53
N ASP A 593 -14.93 5.71 -2.83
CA ASP A 593 -15.87 5.25 -3.88
C ASP A 593 -15.91 3.71 -3.98
N ILE A 594 -14.87 3.03 -3.47
CA ILE A 594 -14.74 1.58 -3.53
C ILE A 594 -15.87 0.91 -2.77
N GLY A 595 -16.67 0.10 -3.47
CA GLY A 595 -17.85 -0.55 -2.91
C GLY A 595 -18.86 0.43 -2.30
N ARG A 596 -18.83 1.71 -2.69
CA ARG A 596 -19.59 2.81 -2.04
C ARG A 596 -19.26 2.94 -0.54
N GLY A 597 -17.98 2.80 -0.20
CA GLY A 597 -17.47 2.82 1.17
C GLY A 597 -17.52 1.48 1.89
N VAL A 598 -18.12 0.45 1.27
CA VAL A 598 -18.16 -0.91 1.82
C VAL A 598 -16.98 -1.71 1.29
N THR A 599 -16.15 -2.22 2.20
CA THR A 599 -15.03 -3.11 1.87
C THR A 599 -14.93 -4.22 2.90
N THR A 600 -15.05 -5.48 2.45
CA THR A 600 -15.05 -6.66 3.32
C THR A 600 -13.91 -7.64 3.04
N ALA A 601 -13.23 -7.50 1.91
CA ALA A 601 -12.09 -8.33 1.51
C ALA A 601 -10.77 -7.58 1.73
N ASN A 602 -10.61 -6.99 2.91
CA ASN A 602 -9.40 -6.26 3.31
C ASN A 602 -8.37 -7.24 3.88
N THR A 603 -7.21 -7.40 3.22
CA THR A 603 -6.23 -8.42 3.60
C THR A 603 -4.78 -7.98 3.39
N ILE A 604 -3.88 -8.57 4.18
CA ILE A 604 -2.44 -8.64 3.89
C ILE A 604 -2.15 -10.07 3.44
N GLY A 605 -1.51 -10.21 2.29
CA GLY A 605 -1.06 -11.48 1.72
C GLY A 605 -2.08 -12.26 0.90
N LYS A 606 -3.27 -11.70 0.64
CA LYS A 606 -4.32 -12.35 -0.16
C LYS A 606 -4.91 -11.40 -1.21
N SER A 607 -5.23 -11.97 -2.37
CA SER A 607 -5.94 -11.26 -3.44
C SER A 607 -7.45 -11.31 -3.25
N VAL A 608 -8.15 -10.29 -3.76
CA VAL A 608 -9.61 -10.33 -3.92
C VAL A 608 -10.08 -11.28 -5.03
N TYR A 609 -9.15 -11.78 -5.85
CA TYR A 609 -9.37 -12.83 -6.83
C TYR A 609 -9.00 -14.20 -6.24
N SER A 610 -9.95 -15.13 -6.20
CA SER A 610 -9.73 -16.44 -5.59
C SER A 610 -8.80 -17.36 -6.38
N SER A 611 -8.55 -17.05 -7.66
CA SER A 611 -7.61 -17.80 -8.51
C SER A 611 -6.15 -17.41 -8.31
N ASP A 612 -5.90 -16.25 -7.69
CA ASP A 612 -4.55 -15.75 -7.49
C ASP A 612 -3.83 -16.53 -6.38
N ARG A 613 -2.50 -16.48 -6.42
CA ARG A 613 -1.64 -17.04 -5.39
C ARG A 613 -1.68 -16.16 -4.14
N LEU A 614 -1.50 -16.78 -2.98
CA LEU A 614 -1.22 -16.05 -1.76
C LEU A 614 0.22 -15.52 -1.78
N PHE A 615 0.42 -14.47 -1.01
CA PHE A 615 1.75 -13.94 -0.80
C PHE A 615 2.57 -14.91 0.06
N LYS A 616 3.79 -15.16 -0.41
CA LYS A 616 4.82 -15.98 0.22
C LYS A 616 6.00 -15.08 0.53
N GLY A 617 6.28 -14.93 1.82
CA GLY A 617 7.29 -14.00 2.29
C GLY A 617 7.04 -13.59 3.73
N GLN A 618 7.56 -12.41 4.08
CA GLN A 618 7.46 -11.88 5.42
C GLN A 618 6.98 -10.43 5.43
N VAL A 619 6.32 -10.02 6.51
CA VAL A 619 5.84 -8.66 6.76
C VAL A 619 6.21 -8.27 8.18
N ARG A 620 6.73 -7.05 8.39
CA ARG A 620 7.06 -6.55 9.74
C ARG A 620 6.49 -5.18 10.07
N GLU A 621 5.93 -4.50 9.08
CA GLU A 621 5.17 -3.27 9.29
C GLU A 621 4.05 -3.18 8.25
N PHE A 622 2.87 -2.75 8.67
CA PHE A 622 1.76 -2.40 7.79
C PHE A 622 0.96 -1.24 8.37
N ALA A 623 0.69 -0.19 7.60
CA ALA A 623 -0.09 0.96 8.04
C ALA A 623 -1.00 1.50 6.94
N VAL A 624 -2.14 2.07 7.33
CA VAL A 624 -3.07 2.76 6.42
C VAL A 624 -3.36 4.15 6.99
N PHE A 625 -3.24 5.16 6.14
CA PHE A 625 -3.47 6.56 6.49
C PHE A 625 -4.69 7.12 5.76
N ASN A 626 -5.41 8.04 6.39
CA ASN A 626 -6.54 8.77 5.78
C ASN A 626 -6.10 9.94 4.86
N ARG A 627 -4.80 10.02 4.56
CA ARG A 627 -4.16 11.08 3.79
C ARG A 627 -3.04 10.50 2.93
N SER A 628 -2.65 11.26 1.92
CA SER A 628 -1.43 10.95 1.15
C SER A 628 -0.20 11.47 1.90
N LEU A 629 0.78 10.61 2.16
CA LEU A 629 2.12 11.01 2.59
C LEU A 629 2.84 11.74 1.46
N THR A 630 3.67 12.71 1.82
CA THR A 630 4.59 13.42 0.91
C THR A 630 5.83 12.57 0.62
N ALA A 631 6.56 12.86 -0.46
CA ALA A 631 7.80 12.16 -0.78
C ALA A 631 8.87 12.30 0.33
N ALA A 632 8.88 13.41 1.07
CA ALA A 632 9.80 13.62 2.21
C ALA A 632 9.44 12.74 3.41
N GLU A 633 8.14 12.61 3.73
CA GLU A 633 7.65 11.68 4.75
C GLU A 633 7.97 10.23 4.34
N VAL A 634 7.66 9.83 3.11
CA VAL A 634 7.94 8.48 2.61
C VAL A 634 9.44 8.15 2.69
N LEU A 635 10.32 9.08 2.33
CA LEU A 635 11.77 8.89 2.43
C LEU A 635 12.28 8.85 3.88
N PHE A 636 11.67 9.62 4.79
CA PHE A 636 11.97 9.53 6.21
C PHE A 636 11.58 8.15 6.77
N ARG A 637 10.37 7.70 6.40
CA ARG A 637 9.80 6.42 6.84
C ARG A 637 10.54 5.19 6.32
N SER A 638 11.20 5.28 5.15
CA SER A 638 12.05 4.19 4.66
C SER A 638 13.36 4.01 5.45
N GLY A 639 13.65 4.90 6.40
CA GLY A 639 14.92 4.93 7.13
C GLY A 639 16.10 5.49 6.32
N ASN A 640 15.91 5.79 5.03
CA ASN A 640 16.97 6.26 4.14
C ASN A 640 17.17 7.78 4.22
N VAL A 641 17.44 8.29 5.43
CA VAL A 641 17.57 9.73 5.72
C VAL A 641 18.75 10.41 4.99
N GLY A 642 19.69 9.61 4.46
CA GLY A 642 20.82 10.08 3.66
C GLY A 642 20.59 10.05 2.14
N ALA A 643 19.38 9.80 1.67
CA ALA A 643 19.04 9.78 0.25
C ALA A 643 18.49 11.11 -0.26
N LEU A 644 18.58 11.28 -1.59
CA LEU A 644 17.98 12.38 -2.35
C LEU A 644 17.00 11.80 -3.37
N THR A 645 15.85 12.43 -3.52
CA THR A 645 14.84 12.07 -4.53
C THR A 645 14.46 13.28 -5.38
N GLN A 646 13.82 13.04 -6.52
CA GLN A 646 13.35 14.08 -7.45
C GLN A 646 14.43 15.12 -7.82
N VAL A 647 15.65 14.64 -8.05
CA VAL A 647 16.79 15.47 -8.45
C VAL A 647 16.51 16.13 -9.81
N SER A 648 16.72 17.43 -9.90
CA SER A 648 16.56 18.25 -11.11
C SER A 648 17.33 19.58 -10.98
N LEU A 649 17.09 20.50 -11.92
CA LEU A 649 17.47 21.91 -11.82
C LEU A 649 16.21 22.77 -11.65
N ALA A 650 16.32 23.88 -10.92
CA ALA A 650 15.23 24.87 -10.79
C ALA A 650 14.74 25.34 -12.17
N ASN A 651 15.66 25.51 -13.13
CA ASN A 651 15.35 25.60 -14.55
C ASN A 651 15.63 24.26 -15.23
N SER A 652 14.67 23.34 -15.16
CA SER A 652 14.78 21.99 -15.73
C SER A 652 14.99 22.00 -17.25
N SER A 653 14.62 23.07 -17.95
CA SER A 653 14.85 23.21 -19.39
C SER A 653 16.33 23.33 -19.77
N SER A 654 17.21 23.57 -18.79
CA SER A 654 18.67 23.57 -18.98
C SER A 654 19.23 22.16 -19.12
N LEU A 655 18.56 21.15 -18.56
CA LEU A 655 18.96 19.74 -18.71
C LEU A 655 18.73 19.28 -20.15
N LYS A 656 19.68 18.52 -20.70
CA LYS A 656 19.54 17.85 -22.01
C LYS A 656 18.88 16.48 -21.85
N VAL A 657 19.19 15.79 -20.75
CA VAL A 657 18.57 14.52 -20.33
C VAL A 657 18.35 14.55 -18.81
N PRO A 658 17.50 13.66 -18.26
CA PRO A 658 17.32 13.56 -16.81
C PRO A 658 18.66 13.40 -16.06
N PRO A 659 18.75 13.90 -14.81
CA PRO A 659 19.94 13.72 -13.98
C PRO A 659 20.34 12.25 -13.83
N ILE A 660 21.64 12.01 -13.86
CA ILE A 660 22.21 10.69 -13.57
C ILE A 660 22.52 10.66 -12.08
N VAL A 661 21.77 9.85 -11.33
CA VAL A 661 21.90 9.71 -9.87
C VAL A 661 22.49 8.34 -9.54
N LYS A 662 23.72 8.31 -9.01
CA LYS A 662 24.38 7.11 -8.50
C LYS A 662 24.21 7.06 -6.99
N ALA A 663 23.09 6.48 -6.54
CA ALA A 663 22.71 6.53 -5.13
C ALA A 663 23.69 5.82 -4.18
N THR A 664 24.35 4.75 -4.63
CA THR A 664 25.36 4.01 -3.86
C THR A 664 26.63 4.83 -3.66
N ASP A 665 27.09 5.52 -4.70
CA ASP A 665 28.30 6.35 -4.68
C ASP A 665 28.04 7.76 -4.14
N LYS A 666 26.76 8.12 -3.94
CA LYS A 666 26.29 9.45 -3.58
C LYS A 666 26.74 10.52 -4.59
N GLU A 667 26.70 10.18 -5.88
CA GLU A 667 27.08 11.09 -6.97
C GLU A 667 25.87 11.48 -7.82
N ILE A 668 25.82 12.75 -8.23
CA ILE A 668 24.86 13.29 -9.18
C ILE A 668 25.62 13.97 -10.30
N LEU A 669 25.37 13.53 -11.54
CA LEU A 669 25.79 14.22 -12.74
C LEU A 669 24.57 14.87 -13.39
N LEU A 670 24.65 16.17 -13.67
CA LEU A 670 23.62 16.96 -14.33
C LEU A 670 24.02 17.26 -15.78
N PRO A 671 23.53 16.51 -16.77
CA PRO A 671 23.89 16.73 -18.16
C PRO A 671 23.03 17.87 -18.74
N VAL A 672 23.66 19.02 -19.00
CA VAL A 672 22.98 20.23 -19.47
C VAL A 672 23.19 20.47 -20.96
N LYS A 673 22.33 21.30 -21.56
CA LYS A 673 22.41 21.65 -22.99
C LYS A 673 23.70 22.40 -23.30
N PRO A 674 24.28 22.20 -24.51
CA PRO A 674 25.40 22.99 -25.02
C PRO A 674 25.30 24.48 -24.73
N GLY A 675 26.34 25.07 -24.14
CA GLY A 675 26.44 26.49 -23.85
C GLY A 675 25.72 26.96 -22.58
N THR A 676 25.25 26.03 -21.74
CA THR A 676 24.70 26.37 -20.41
C THR A 676 25.82 26.87 -19.50
N ASP A 677 25.60 27.98 -18.79
CA ASP A 677 26.52 28.49 -17.78
C ASP A 677 26.52 27.59 -16.54
N LEU A 678 27.60 26.80 -16.37
CA LEU A 678 27.75 25.87 -15.26
C LEU A 678 28.00 26.56 -13.91
N THR A 679 28.43 27.83 -13.93
CA THR A 679 28.79 28.59 -12.72
C THR A 679 27.57 29.12 -11.96
N SER A 680 26.38 29.04 -12.58
CA SER A 680 25.14 29.62 -12.06
C SER A 680 23.96 28.65 -12.18
N LEU A 681 24.10 27.44 -11.64
CA LEU A 681 23.06 26.41 -11.64
C LEU A 681 22.46 26.21 -10.25
N ALA A 682 21.15 25.94 -10.19
CA ALA A 682 20.43 25.70 -8.94
C ALA A 682 19.83 24.27 -8.91
N PRO A 683 20.56 23.26 -8.40
CA PRO A 683 20.03 21.91 -8.19
C PRO A 683 18.85 21.92 -7.24
N VAL A 684 17.78 21.21 -7.58
CA VAL A 684 16.62 20.97 -6.72
C VAL A 684 16.47 19.48 -6.50
N PHE A 685 16.11 19.10 -5.28
CA PHE A 685 15.91 17.72 -4.83
C PHE A 685 15.10 17.73 -3.52
N ILE A 686 14.55 16.57 -3.17
CA ILE A 686 13.85 16.31 -1.92
C ILE A 686 14.76 15.49 -0.99
N THR A 687 14.78 15.87 0.28
CA THR A 687 15.41 15.15 1.40
C THR A 687 14.33 14.50 2.27
N ALA A 688 14.73 13.57 3.15
CA ALA A 688 13.83 13.04 4.17
C ALA A 688 13.32 14.15 5.09
N GLU A 689 12.12 13.99 5.63
CA GLU A 689 11.55 14.97 6.57
C GLU A 689 12.50 15.25 7.75
N GLY A 690 12.66 16.55 8.06
CA GLY A 690 13.59 17.04 9.09
C GLY A 690 15.07 17.07 8.66
N VAL A 691 15.42 16.58 7.46
CA VAL A 691 16.79 16.64 6.92
C VAL A 691 16.97 17.92 6.12
N THR A 692 18.04 18.65 6.44
CA THR A 692 18.48 19.86 5.74
C THR A 692 19.67 19.58 4.84
N SER A 693 19.90 20.42 3.83
CA SER A 693 21.05 20.34 2.92
C SER A 693 21.88 21.62 2.96
N SER A 694 23.20 21.48 2.86
CA SER A 694 24.15 22.57 2.65
C SER A 694 25.09 22.22 1.50
N PRO A 695 25.07 22.92 0.35
CA PRO A 695 24.16 24.03 0.01
C PRO A 695 22.68 23.62 0.03
N THR A 696 21.79 24.58 0.27
CA THR A 696 20.35 24.30 0.29
C THR A 696 19.83 24.02 -1.11
N SER A 697 18.98 23.00 -1.25
CA SER A 697 18.21 22.71 -2.48
C SER A 697 17.60 24.00 -3.06
N GLY A 698 17.81 24.23 -4.36
CA GLY A 698 17.39 25.42 -5.10
C GLY A 698 18.36 26.61 -5.03
N THR A 699 19.48 26.51 -4.32
CA THR A 699 20.51 27.57 -4.26
C THR A 699 21.40 27.51 -5.49
N VAL A 700 21.74 28.68 -6.04
CA VAL A 700 22.70 28.81 -7.14
C VAL A 700 24.11 28.47 -6.64
N VAL A 701 24.78 27.56 -7.34
CA VAL A 701 26.14 27.08 -7.08
C VAL A 701 26.92 26.96 -8.38
N ASP A 702 28.26 27.00 -8.26
CA ASP A 702 29.16 26.73 -9.38
C ASP A 702 29.40 25.23 -9.52
N LEU A 703 28.79 24.62 -10.53
CA LEU A 703 28.89 23.18 -10.84
C LEU A 703 29.83 22.89 -12.01
N SER A 704 30.69 23.85 -12.39
CA SER A 704 31.80 23.60 -13.32
C SER A 704 32.83 22.61 -12.75
N SER A 705 32.80 22.43 -11.42
CA SER A 705 33.52 21.39 -10.69
C SER A 705 32.58 20.69 -9.69
N GLU A 706 33.08 19.65 -9.02
CA GLU A 706 32.30 18.91 -8.03
C GLU A 706 32.00 19.79 -6.79
N VAL A 707 30.72 19.84 -6.40
CA VAL A 707 30.25 20.48 -5.18
C VAL A 707 29.68 19.42 -4.23
N THR A 708 30.14 19.44 -2.99
CA THR A 708 29.62 18.57 -1.93
C THR A 708 28.38 19.17 -1.27
N TYR A 709 27.28 18.42 -1.28
CA TYR A 709 26.05 18.69 -0.55
C TYR A 709 26.03 17.84 0.72
N VAL A 710 26.12 18.49 1.88
CA VAL A 710 26.06 17.84 3.19
C VAL A 710 24.62 17.80 3.66
N LEU A 711 24.09 16.60 3.92
CA LEU A 711 22.77 16.39 4.49
C LEU A 711 22.89 16.24 6.01
N SER A 712 22.07 16.97 6.76
CA SER A 712 22.11 16.97 8.23
C SER A 712 20.71 16.87 8.86
N LYS A 713 20.61 16.09 9.94
CA LYS A 713 19.43 15.97 10.81
C LYS A 713 19.82 16.22 12.25
N ASP A 714 19.08 17.08 12.95
CA ASP A 714 19.34 17.43 14.36
C ASP A 714 20.81 17.84 14.64
N GLY A 715 21.44 18.51 13.65
CA GLY A 715 22.83 18.94 13.71
C GLY A 715 23.88 17.87 13.41
N GLN A 716 23.49 16.63 13.10
CA GLN A 716 24.38 15.54 12.72
C GLN A 716 24.37 15.30 11.21
N VAL A 717 25.54 15.10 10.61
CA VAL A 717 25.68 14.74 9.19
C VAL A 717 25.19 13.31 8.97
N VAL A 718 24.24 13.14 8.06
CA VAL A 718 23.66 11.84 7.70
C VAL A 718 24.16 11.34 6.33
N ALA A 719 24.58 12.23 5.44
CA ALA A 719 25.19 11.88 4.16
C ALA A 719 25.92 13.07 3.52
N GLU A 720 26.83 12.77 2.59
CA GLU A 720 27.45 13.74 1.71
C GLU A 720 27.23 13.30 0.26
N TRP A 721 26.78 14.22 -0.59
CA TRP A 721 26.53 13.98 -2.01
C TRP A 721 27.43 14.85 -2.87
N LYS A 722 28.02 14.26 -3.91
CA LYS A 722 28.86 14.95 -4.89
C LYS A 722 28.03 15.31 -6.11
N VAL A 723 27.85 16.59 -6.37
CA VAL A 723 27.05 17.09 -7.49
C VAL A 723 27.95 17.82 -8.47
N LYS A 724 27.87 17.49 -9.75
CA LYS A 724 28.53 18.23 -10.82
C LYS A 724 27.64 18.35 -12.05
N ALA A 725 27.84 19.39 -12.84
CA ALA A 725 27.15 19.56 -14.12
C ALA A 725 28.14 19.35 -15.27
N VAL A 726 27.63 18.91 -16.41
CA VAL A 726 28.43 18.75 -17.63
C VAL A 726 27.72 19.39 -18.81
N ASP A 727 28.43 20.29 -19.51
CA ASP A 727 28.00 20.83 -20.79
C ASP A 727 28.04 19.70 -21.83
N MET A 728 26.87 19.21 -22.26
CA MET A 728 26.78 18.09 -23.20
C MET A 728 27.07 18.53 -24.65
N GLY A 729 28.32 18.94 -24.89
CA GLY A 729 28.84 19.34 -26.20
C GLY A 729 28.97 18.21 -27.23
N SER A 730 28.76 16.95 -26.82
CA SER A 730 28.57 15.80 -27.71
C SER A 730 27.06 15.60 -28.02
N PRO A 731 26.65 15.23 -29.24
CA PRO A 731 27.48 14.78 -30.37
C PRO A 731 28.25 15.90 -31.05
N LEU A 732 29.31 15.50 -31.76
CA LEU A 732 30.19 16.37 -32.54
C LEU A 732 29.45 17.04 -33.70
N LEU A 733 28.64 16.25 -34.43
CA LEU A 733 27.86 16.74 -35.57
C LEU A 733 26.40 16.96 -35.15
N PRO A 734 25.82 18.14 -35.40
CA PRO A 734 24.40 18.36 -35.20
C PRO A 734 23.57 17.46 -36.13
N GLY A 735 22.68 16.65 -35.56
CA GLY A 735 21.78 15.76 -36.30
C GLY A 735 22.16 14.27 -36.18
N LEU A 736 21.51 13.43 -37.00
CA LEU A 736 21.73 12.00 -37.01
C LEU A 736 22.67 11.64 -38.15
N TYR A 737 23.92 11.36 -37.79
CA TYR A 737 24.99 10.99 -38.71
C TYR A 737 25.77 9.84 -38.12
N ALA A 738 25.97 8.81 -38.94
CA ALA A 738 26.64 7.59 -38.55
C ALA A 738 27.86 7.32 -39.43
N ASP A 739 28.58 6.26 -39.07
CA ASP A 739 29.67 5.72 -39.87
C ASP A 739 30.70 6.78 -40.33
N PRO A 740 31.29 7.57 -39.40
CA PRO A 740 32.07 8.73 -39.76
C PRO A 740 33.48 8.35 -40.23
N ASN A 741 33.90 8.88 -41.38
CA ASN A 741 35.30 8.94 -41.79
C ASN A 741 35.84 10.36 -41.66
N VAL A 742 36.82 10.54 -40.79
CA VAL A 742 37.58 11.78 -40.63
C VAL A 742 38.84 11.80 -41.50
N ALA A 743 39.16 12.95 -42.07
CA ALA A 743 40.39 13.19 -42.81
C ALA A 743 40.91 14.62 -42.56
N VAL A 744 42.21 14.85 -42.75
CA VAL A 744 42.82 16.18 -42.62
C VAL A 744 43.48 16.55 -43.94
N PHE A 745 42.95 17.59 -44.59
CA PHE A 745 43.45 18.08 -45.87
C PHE A 745 43.69 19.58 -45.80
N ASN A 746 44.86 20.03 -46.28
CA ASN A 746 45.21 21.45 -46.36
C ASN A 746 44.98 22.23 -45.05
N GLY A 747 45.28 21.61 -43.90
CA GLY A 747 45.11 22.23 -42.58
C GLY A 747 43.67 22.32 -42.07
N THR A 748 42.71 21.64 -42.72
CA THR A 748 41.30 21.59 -42.33
C THR A 748 40.88 20.16 -42.05
N TYR A 749 40.08 19.96 -41.00
CA TYR A 749 39.46 18.67 -40.70
C TYR A 749 38.19 18.50 -41.52
N TYR A 750 37.98 17.31 -42.07
CA TYR A 750 36.80 16.93 -42.82
C TYR A 750 36.18 15.67 -42.23
N ILE A 751 34.85 15.61 -42.15
CA ILE A 751 34.10 14.39 -41.85
C ILE A 751 33.11 14.12 -42.98
N TYR A 752 33.08 12.87 -43.39
CA TYR A 752 32.07 12.30 -44.28
C TYR A 752 31.38 11.17 -43.53
N ALA A 753 30.05 11.16 -43.54
CA ALA A 753 29.26 10.29 -42.69
C ALA A 753 27.98 9.84 -43.42
N THR A 754 27.48 8.66 -43.07
CA THR A 754 26.14 8.20 -43.42
C THR A 754 25.11 9.19 -42.89
N THR A 755 24.18 9.65 -43.74
CA THR A 755 22.99 10.39 -43.27
C THR A 755 22.02 9.39 -42.64
N ASP A 756 21.86 9.43 -41.31
CA ASP A 756 21.07 8.47 -40.54
C ASP A 756 19.66 9.01 -40.21
N GLY A 757 18.86 8.28 -39.42
CA GLY A 757 17.53 8.71 -38.99
C GLY A 757 16.38 8.18 -39.86
N VAL A 758 16.68 7.35 -40.86
CA VAL A 758 15.69 6.74 -41.76
C VAL A 758 15.58 5.24 -41.44
N PRO A 759 14.37 4.69 -41.20
CA PRO A 759 14.19 3.26 -40.94
C PRO A 759 14.88 2.38 -42.00
N GLY A 760 15.47 1.26 -41.56
CA GLY A 760 16.22 0.35 -42.42
C GLY A 760 17.51 0.95 -43.00
N TRP A 761 18.07 1.96 -42.33
CA TRP A 761 19.26 2.70 -42.79
C TRP A 761 19.07 3.25 -44.21
N GLY A 762 17.87 3.74 -44.52
CA GLY A 762 17.47 4.16 -45.88
C GLY A 762 18.06 5.49 -46.37
N GLY A 763 18.98 6.11 -45.63
CA GLY A 763 19.65 7.34 -46.04
C GLY A 763 20.33 7.19 -47.41
N ASN A 764 20.20 8.18 -48.28
CA ASN A 764 20.67 8.10 -49.66
C ASN A 764 21.53 9.30 -50.09
N LYS A 765 22.01 10.10 -49.14
CA LYS A 765 22.74 11.35 -49.39
C LYS A 765 24.02 11.40 -48.57
N PHE A 766 25.08 11.93 -49.18
CA PHE A 766 26.31 12.31 -48.49
C PHE A 766 26.49 13.82 -48.49
N TYR A 767 26.89 14.34 -47.32
CA TYR A 767 27.29 15.73 -47.11
C TYR A 767 28.72 15.76 -46.60
N VAL A 768 29.42 16.86 -46.86
CA VAL A 768 30.76 17.10 -46.32
C VAL A 768 30.65 18.02 -45.11
N TRP A 769 31.35 17.67 -44.04
CA TRP A 769 31.53 18.50 -42.87
C TRP A 769 32.97 18.97 -42.80
N LYS A 770 33.18 20.23 -42.42
CA LYS A 770 34.54 20.78 -42.20
C LYS A 770 34.65 21.54 -40.89
N SER A 771 35.84 21.48 -40.30
CA SER A 771 36.16 22.19 -39.06
C SER A 771 37.60 22.71 -39.08
N PRO A 772 37.83 23.93 -38.55
CA PRO A 772 39.18 24.45 -38.35
C PRO A 772 39.83 23.95 -37.04
N ASP A 773 39.05 23.42 -36.09
CA ASP A 773 39.44 23.28 -34.68
C ASP A 773 38.89 22.04 -33.97
N LEU A 774 38.35 21.05 -34.69
CA LEU A 774 37.62 19.87 -34.18
C LEU A 774 36.33 20.15 -33.39
N VAL A 775 35.98 21.40 -33.12
CA VAL A 775 34.79 21.75 -32.31
C VAL A 775 33.71 22.38 -33.17
N THR A 776 34.09 23.32 -34.04
CA THR A 776 33.17 24.06 -34.89
C THR A 776 33.05 23.38 -36.23
N TRP A 777 31.94 22.66 -36.48
CA TRP A 777 31.71 21.93 -37.72
C TRP A 777 30.66 22.62 -38.60
N THR A 778 30.98 22.79 -39.89
CA THR A 778 30.06 23.32 -40.90
C THR A 778 29.78 22.26 -41.95
N ARG A 779 28.50 21.96 -42.20
CA ARG A 779 28.05 21.06 -43.27
C ARG A 779 27.88 21.82 -44.59
N SER A 780 28.11 21.15 -45.72
CA SER A 780 27.64 21.63 -47.02
C SER A 780 26.11 21.81 -47.03
N GLN A 781 25.61 22.82 -47.75
CA GLN A 781 24.16 23.06 -47.85
C GLN A 781 23.47 21.93 -48.63
N GLU A 782 24.04 21.57 -49.78
CA GLU A 782 23.55 20.51 -50.66
C GLU A 782 24.36 19.22 -50.48
N PRO A 783 23.74 18.04 -50.71
CA PRO A 783 24.47 16.78 -50.74
C PRO A 783 25.36 16.74 -51.97
N PHE A 784 26.60 16.29 -51.82
CA PHE A 784 27.52 16.16 -52.96
C PHE A 784 27.31 14.84 -53.72
N LEU A 785 26.76 13.81 -53.07
CA LEU A 785 26.25 12.59 -53.71
C LEU A 785 24.83 12.28 -53.24
N THR A 786 23.98 11.85 -54.18
CA THR A 786 22.63 11.32 -53.96
C THR A 786 22.48 10.00 -54.72
N LEU A 787 22.26 8.91 -53.98
CA LEU A 787 22.10 7.55 -54.50
C LEU A 787 20.60 7.28 -54.70
N ASP A 788 20.06 7.74 -55.83
CA ASP A 788 18.64 7.60 -56.19
C ASP A 788 18.48 7.16 -57.65
N GLY A 789 19.35 6.25 -58.09
CA GLY A 789 19.43 5.74 -59.45
C GLY A 789 19.49 6.88 -60.48
N ALA A 790 18.55 6.87 -61.43
CA ALA A 790 18.46 7.89 -62.48
C ALA A 790 18.12 9.30 -61.98
N ASN A 791 17.59 9.44 -60.76
CA ASN A 791 17.28 10.74 -60.13
C ASN A 791 18.45 11.28 -59.29
N GLY A 792 19.47 10.45 -59.07
CA GLY A 792 20.68 10.80 -58.34
C GLY A 792 21.86 11.14 -59.25
N ASN A 793 23.04 11.28 -58.65
CA ASN A 793 24.33 11.42 -59.36
C ASN A 793 25.26 10.21 -59.16
N VAL A 794 24.69 9.08 -58.70
CA VAL A 794 25.31 7.76 -58.66
C VAL A 794 24.37 6.77 -59.38
N PRO A 795 24.48 6.61 -60.71
CA PRO A 795 23.43 5.98 -61.51
C PRO A 795 23.19 4.50 -61.20
N TRP A 796 24.19 3.78 -60.69
CA TRP A 796 24.09 2.36 -60.35
C TRP A 796 23.47 2.09 -58.97
N ALA A 797 23.32 3.10 -58.11
CA ALA A 797 22.89 2.94 -56.73
C ALA A 797 21.53 3.60 -56.44
N THR A 798 20.60 2.88 -55.82
CA THR A 798 19.21 3.33 -55.56
C THR A 798 18.92 3.70 -54.10
N GLY A 799 19.94 3.72 -53.25
CA GLY A 799 19.83 4.12 -51.85
C GLY A 799 20.97 3.57 -51.01
N ASN A 800 20.79 3.61 -49.69
CA ASN A 800 21.74 3.06 -48.71
C ASN A 800 23.16 3.64 -48.89
N ALA A 801 23.24 4.98 -48.86
CA ALA A 801 24.49 5.73 -48.87
C ALA A 801 25.22 5.53 -47.53
N TRP A 802 26.04 4.48 -47.47
CA TRP A 802 26.62 3.98 -46.22
C TRP A 802 28.14 4.11 -46.18
N ALA A 803 28.63 4.37 -44.96
CA ALA A 803 30.00 4.14 -44.49
C ALA A 803 31.08 4.56 -45.50
N PRO A 804 31.28 5.87 -45.69
CA PRO A 804 32.24 6.34 -46.67
C PRO A 804 33.68 6.30 -46.13
N THR A 805 34.65 6.37 -47.04
CA THR A 805 36.03 6.72 -46.74
C THR A 805 36.59 7.63 -47.82
N ILE A 806 37.67 8.36 -47.54
CA ILE A 806 38.29 9.27 -48.50
C ILE A 806 39.81 9.16 -48.48
N ALA A 807 40.42 9.21 -49.67
CA ALA A 807 41.87 9.29 -49.84
C ALA A 807 42.26 10.42 -50.79
N GLU A 808 43.45 10.98 -50.58
CA GLU A 808 44.06 11.95 -51.49
C GLU A 808 45.25 11.31 -52.22
N ARG A 809 45.34 11.59 -53.51
CA ARG A 809 46.49 11.23 -54.35
C ARG A 809 46.65 12.26 -55.47
N ASP A 810 47.86 12.80 -55.60
CA ASP A 810 48.27 13.71 -56.69
C ASP A 810 47.32 14.91 -56.87
N GLY A 811 46.82 15.46 -55.75
CA GLY A 811 45.92 16.62 -55.73
C GLY A 811 44.45 16.29 -56.04
N LYS A 812 44.10 15.01 -56.20
CA LYS A 812 42.72 14.53 -56.38
C LYS A 812 42.23 13.78 -55.15
N TYR A 813 40.93 13.83 -54.94
CA TYR A 813 40.24 13.25 -53.80
C TYR A 813 39.33 12.12 -54.28
N TYR A 814 39.49 10.95 -53.68
CA TYR A 814 38.81 9.71 -54.03
C TYR A 814 37.92 9.29 -52.86
N PHE A 815 36.62 9.43 -53.06
CA PHE A 815 35.58 9.15 -52.08
C PHE A 815 34.96 7.79 -52.36
N TYR A 816 35.20 6.81 -51.50
CA TYR A 816 34.67 5.46 -51.62
C TYR A 816 33.46 5.31 -50.69
N PHE A 817 32.44 4.60 -51.14
CA PHE A 817 31.19 4.45 -50.39
C PHE A 817 30.46 3.18 -50.80
N SER A 818 29.59 2.70 -49.91
CA SER A 818 28.67 1.61 -50.19
C SER A 818 27.32 2.14 -50.67
N GLY A 819 26.69 1.40 -51.58
CA GLY A 819 25.35 1.71 -52.11
C GLY A 819 24.60 0.44 -52.49
N HIS A 820 23.26 0.50 -52.48
CA HIS A 820 22.46 -0.61 -52.98
C HIS A 820 22.43 -0.61 -54.50
N ASN A 821 23.03 -1.64 -55.10
CA ASN A 821 23.04 -1.84 -56.53
C ASN A 821 21.77 -2.58 -56.96
N ALA A 822 20.86 -1.86 -57.62
CA ALA A 822 19.58 -2.41 -58.02
C ALA A 822 19.69 -3.52 -59.09
N ALA A 823 20.74 -3.52 -59.90
CA ALA A 823 20.93 -4.54 -60.94
C ALA A 823 21.40 -5.87 -60.36
N LEU A 824 22.15 -5.83 -59.25
CA LEU A 824 22.70 -7.02 -58.58
C LEU A 824 21.93 -7.41 -57.31
N ASP A 825 20.96 -6.59 -56.88
CA ASP A 825 20.20 -6.74 -55.65
C ASP A 825 21.09 -6.98 -54.41
N THR A 826 22.20 -6.25 -54.33
CA THR A 826 23.18 -6.39 -53.23
C THR A 826 23.83 -5.04 -52.91
N LYS A 827 24.63 -4.99 -51.86
CA LYS A 827 25.48 -3.84 -51.55
C LYS A 827 26.80 -3.96 -52.31
N THR A 828 27.19 -2.87 -52.95
CA THR A 828 28.46 -2.77 -53.71
C THR A 828 29.18 -1.49 -53.34
N ILE A 829 30.49 -1.44 -53.58
CA ILE A 829 31.32 -0.27 -53.26
C ILE A 829 31.67 0.46 -54.56
N GLY A 830 31.43 1.77 -54.59
CA GLY A 830 31.86 2.63 -55.68
C GLY A 830 32.84 3.71 -55.22
N VAL A 831 33.25 4.53 -56.18
CA VAL A 831 34.21 5.61 -55.98
C VAL A 831 33.74 6.86 -56.75
N ALA A 832 33.92 8.02 -56.13
CA ALA A 832 33.71 9.33 -56.75
C ALA A 832 34.98 10.18 -56.64
N VAL A 833 35.25 10.98 -57.67
CA VAL A 833 36.50 11.75 -57.79
C VAL A 833 36.20 13.25 -57.77
N ALA A 834 37.04 14.02 -57.06
CA ALA A 834 36.98 15.48 -57.03
C ALA A 834 38.38 16.10 -57.06
N ASP A 835 38.46 17.38 -57.44
CA ASP A 835 39.69 18.20 -57.36
C ASP A 835 39.79 18.97 -56.01
N SER A 836 38.81 18.81 -55.13
CA SER A 836 38.72 19.46 -53.82
C SER A 836 38.07 18.51 -52.82
N PRO A 837 38.46 18.56 -51.52
CA PRO A 837 37.85 17.71 -50.50
C PRO A 837 36.36 18.02 -50.29
N GLU A 838 35.90 19.21 -50.68
CA GLU A 838 34.48 19.61 -50.62
C GLU A 838 33.69 19.23 -51.89
N GLY A 839 34.35 18.67 -52.90
CA GLY A 839 33.75 18.42 -54.21
C GLY A 839 33.85 19.62 -55.18
N PRO A 840 33.06 19.62 -56.27
CA PRO A 840 32.05 18.62 -56.61
C PRO A 840 32.66 17.24 -56.90
N PHE A 841 32.01 16.19 -56.42
CA PHE A 841 32.41 14.81 -56.69
C PHE A 841 31.68 14.26 -57.91
N THR A 842 32.41 13.56 -58.78
CA THR A 842 31.85 12.81 -59.91
C THR A 842 31.98 11.31 -59.64
N ALA A 843 30.86 10.62 -59.44
CA ALA A 843 30.85 9.17 -59.24
C ALA A 843 31.19 8.43 -60.53
N GLN A 844 31.89 7.31 -60.40
CA GLN A 844 32.06 6.39 -61.52
C GLN A 844 30.70 5.80 -61.94
N PRO A 845 30.48 5.56 -63.24
CA PRO A 845 29.19 5.09 -63.76
C PRO A 845 28.84 3.67 -63.30
N GLU A 846 29.82 2.88 -62.86
CA GLU A 846 29.67 1.53 -62.34
C GLU A 846 30.32 1.42 -60.95
N ALA A 847 29.86 0.46 -60.15
CA ALA A 847 30.49 0.14 -58.88
C ALA A 847 31.86 -0.54 -59.11
N MET A 848 32.82 -0.25 -58.24
CA MET A 848 34.19 -0.73 -58.32
C MET A 848 34.36 -2.14 -57.74
N ILE A 849 33.60 -2.49 -56.70
CA ILE A 849 33.58 -3.81 -56.05
C ILE A 849 32.14 -4.30 -56.03
N LEU A 850 31.87 -5.42 -56.69
CA LEU A 850 30.52 -5.94 -56.95
C LEU A 850 30.11 -7.05 -55.99
N ASN A 851 31.05 -7.57 -55.19
CA ASN A 851 30.89 -8.74 -54.33
C ASN A 851 30.61 -10.05 -55.10
N ASN A 852 31.17 -10.17 -56.30
CA ASN A 852 31.14 -11.37 -57.13
C ASN A 852 32.54 -11.81 -57.59
N GLU A 853 33.57 -11.27 -56.94
CA GLU A 853 34.98 -11.53 -57.21
C GLU A 853 35.45 -12.89 -56.62
N ALA A 854 36.73 -13.23 -56.81
CA ALA A 854 37.27 -14.53 -56.43
C ALA A 854 37.20 -14.83 -54.92
N ILE A 855 37.22 -13.79 -54.09
CA ILE A 855 36.99 -13.85 -52.65
C ILE A 855 35.93 -12.79 -52.34
N THR A 856 34.83 -13.20 -51.73
CA THR A 856 33.71 -12.31 -51.40
C THR A 856 33.55 -12.19 -49.89
N ALA A 857 32.89 -11.11 -49.48
CA ALA A 857 32.39 -10.98 -48.11
C ALA A 857 30.89 -11.29 -48.05
N SER A 858 30.32 -11.46 -46.86
CA SER A 858 28.86 -11.55 -46.71
C SER A 858 28.16 -10.34 -47.34
N GLN A 859 28.70 -9.13 -47.15
CA GLN A 859 28.34 -7.93 -47.92
C GLN A 859 29.60 -7.11 -48.24
N ALA A 860 29.68 -6.55 -49.45
CA ALA A 860 30.70 -5.56 -49.80
C ALA A 860 30.26 -4.17 -49.32
N ILE A 861 30.55 -3.89 -48.06
CA ILE A 861 30.30 -2.60 -47.41
C ILE A 861 31.52 -2.11 -46.62
N ASP A 862 31.42 -0.90 -46.08
CA ASP A 862 32.40 -0.28 -45.16
C ASP A 862 33.81 -0.20 -45.74
N PRO A 863 34.00 0.45 -46.92
CA PRO A 863 35.33 0.68 -47.45
C PRO A 863 36.17 1.54 -46.50
N ALA A 864 37.44 1.19 -46.36
CA ALA A 864 38.47 2.02 -45.73
C ALA A 864 39.71 2.09 -46.62
N ALA A 865 40.03 3.30 -47.08
CA ALA A 865 41.18 3.54 -47.93
C ALA A 865 42.39 3.92 -47.08
N PHE A 866 43.55 3.32 -47.37
CA PHE A 866 44.75 3.52 -46.58
C PHE A 866 45.96 3.67 -47.48
N LYS A 867 46.71 4.76 -47.27
CA LYS A 867 48.03 4.95 -47.86
C LYS A 867 49.07 4.37 -46.92
N ASP A 868 49.74 3.31 -47.35
CA ASP A 868 50.82 2.72 -46.57
C ASP A 868 52.06 3.63 -46.59
N PRO A 869 52.48 4.20 -45.44
CA PRO A 869 53.64 5.08 -45.40
C PRO A 869 54.96 4.34 -45.65
N VAL A 870 54.98 2.99 -45.55
CA VAL A 870 56.19 2.19 -45.77
C VAL A 870 56.43 1.96 -47.27
N SER A 871 55.42 1.48 -47.99
CA SER A 871 55.54 1.18 -49.43
C SER A 871 55.14 2.34 -50.36
N GLY A 872 54.39 3.32 -49.86
CA GLY A 872 53.78 4.39 -50.66
C GLY A 872 52.56 3.95 -51.47
N LYS A 873 52.15 2.69 -51.36
CA LYS A 873 50.99 2.13 -52.07
C LYS A 873 49.67 2.45 -51.36
N TYR A 874 48.59 2.34 -52.12
CA TYR A 874 47.24 2.52 -51.61
C TYR A 874 46.52 1.18 -51.56
N TYR A 875 45.80 0.96 -50.45
CA TYR A 875 45.02 -0.23 -50.19
C TYR A 875 43.59 0.15 -49.87
N ILE A 876 42.66 -0.74 -50.20
CA ILE A 876 41.26 -0.65 -49.77
C ILE A 876 40.92 -1.89 -48.96
N TYR A 877 40.33 -1.65 -47.79
CA TYR A 877 39.79 -2.66 -46.87
C TYR A 877 38.27 -2.59 -46.91
N TRP A 878 37.57 -3.72 -46.78
CA TRP A 878 36.11 -3.74 -46.73
C TRP A 878 35.58 -5.05 -46.15
N GLY A 879 34.28 -5.10 -45.90
CA GLY A 879 33.54 -6.32 -45.66
C GLY A 879 32.68 -6.29 -44.40
N ASN A 880 31.59 -7.04 -44.44
CA ASN A 880 30.77 -7.41 -43.29
C ASN A 880 30.85 -8.93 -43.09
N MET A 881 31.05 -9.37 -41.83
CA MET A 881 31.35 -10.73 -41.37
C MET A 881 32.69 -11.31 -41.86
N ASP A 882 33.11 -10.97 -43.08
CA ASP A 882 34.31 -11.49 -43.73
C ASP A 882 35.22 -10.30 -44.14
N PRO A 883 36.36 -10.08 -43.47
CA PRO A 883 37.20 -8.91 -43.69
C PRO A 883 38.19 -9.11 -44.85
N LEU A 884 38.19 -8.19 -45.82
CA LEU A 884 38.99 -8.27 -47.04
C LEU A 884 39.91 -7.05 -47.22
N VAL A 885 41.01 -7.23 -47.97
CA VAL A 885 41.91 -6.14 -48.39
C VAL A 885 42.49 -6.41 -49.78
N ALA A 886 42.70 -5.35 -50.57
CA ALA A 886 43.40 -5.38 -51.85
C ALA A 886 44.18 -4.08 -52.10
N GLU A 887 45.21 -4.15 -52.96
CA GLU A 887 45.91 -2.98 -53.50
C GLU A 887 45.00 -2.25 -54.52
N LEU A 888 44.97 -0.93 -54.45
CA LEU A 888 44.36 -0.08 -55.48
C LEU A 888 45.35 0.12 -56.63
N ASN A 889 44.85 0.16 -57.87
CA ASN A 889 45.66 0.59 -59.01
C ASN A 889 46.00 2.08 -58.91
N ASP A 890 46.95 2.52 -59.75
CA ASP A 890 47.41 3.91 -59.74
C ASP A 890 46.31 4.94 -60.05
N ASP A 891 45.25 4.52 -60.75
CA ASP A 891 44.08 5.35 -61.06
C ASP A 891 43.18 5.62 -59.85
N MET A 892 43.35 4.88 -58.74
CA MET A 892 42.55 4.91 -57.52
C MET A 892 41.05 4.62 -57.72
N VAL A 893 40.63 4.24 -58.93
CA VAL A 893 39.24 3.91 -59.29
C VAL A 893 39.06 2.47 -59.74
N SER A 894 40.12 1.67 -59.68
CA SER A 894 40.08 0.23 -59.91
C SER A 894 40.94 -0.54 -58.90
N VAL A 895 40.54 -1.78 -58.62
CA VAL A 895 41.23 -2.70 -57.70
C VAL A 895 42.19 -3.59 -58.47
N LYS A 896 43.36 -3.84 -57.87
CA LYS A 896 44.35 -4.79 -58.37
C LYS A 896 44.04 -6.20 -57.83
N TRP A 897 43.12 -6.90 -58.52
CA TRP A 897 42.48 -8.11 -58.02
C TRP A 897 43.40 -9.30 -57.70
N ASP A 898 44.59 -9.39 -58.29
CA ASP A 898 45.57 -10.43 -57.96
C ASP A 898 46.19 -10.26 -56.55
N THR A 899 45.93 -9.12 -55.89
CA THR A 899 46.34 -8.83 -54.50
C THR A 899 45.23 -9.02 -53.48
N LEU A 900 44.02 -9.38 -53.92
CA LEU A 900 42.86 -9.60 -53.05
C LEU A 900 43.15 -10.73 -52.05
N GLN A 901 42.93 -10.46 -50.77
CA GLN A 901 43.12 -11.43 -49.70
C GLN A 901 42.11 -11.27 -48.56
N ALA A 902 41.73 -12.40 -47.96
CA ALA A 902 40.99 -12.43 -46.71
C ALA A 902 41.94 -12.19 -45.52
N MET A 903 41.46 -11.42 -44.54
CA MET A 903 42.21 -11.14 -43.32
C MET A 903 41.85 -12.13 -42.21
N SER A 904 42.82 -12.42 -41.34
CA SER A 904 42.62 -13.33 -40.20
C SER A 904 43.16 -12.70 -38.91
N GLY A 905 42.70 -13.23 -37.76
CA GLY A 905 43.09 -12.75 -36.44
C GLY A 905 42.21 -11.62 -35.85
N LEU A 906 41.08 -11.32 -36.49
CA LEU A 906 40.08 -10.37 -36.01
C LEU A 906 38.97 -11.11 -35.26
N VAL A 907 39.01 -11.06 -33.93
CA VAL A 907 38.03 -11.73 -33.07
C VAL A 907 36.67 -11.08 -33.21
N ALA A 908 35.65 -11.89 -33.52
CA ALA A 908 34.24 -11.47 -33.63
C ALA A 908 34.01 -10.28 -34.58
N PHE A 909 34.80 -10.20 -35.65
CA PHE A 909 34.66 -9.17 -36.68
C PHE A 909 33.21 -9.08 -37.18
N ARG A 910 32.65 -7.87 -37.13
CA ARG A 910 31.38 -7.54 -37.80
C ARG A 910 31.62 -6.74 -39.07
N GLU A 911 32.20 -5.55 -38.97
CA GLU A 911 32.31 -4.56 -40.05
C GLU A 911 33.22 -3.38 -39.65
N GLY A 912 33.19 -2.24 -40.37
CA GLY A 912 33.78 -0.97 -39.94
C GLY A 912 35.31 -0.97 -39.78
N LEU A 913 36.04 -1.56 -40.73
CA LEU A 913 37.51 -1.62 -40.71
C LEU A 913 38.11 -0.21 -40.80
N PHE A 914 39.15 0.09 -40.02
CA PHE A 914 39.92 1.32 -40.19
C PHE A 914 41.38 1.14 -39.76
N VAL A 915 42.34 1.55 -40.60
CA VAL A 915 43.77 1.31 -40.38
C VAL A 915 44.53 2.62 -40.22
N VAL A 916 45.39 2.67 -39.20
CA VAL A 916 46.41 3.72 -39.04
C VAL A 916 47.79 3.09 -38.83
N TYR A 917 48.84 3.85 -39.13
CA TYR A 917 50.23 3.43 -38.91
C TYR A 917 50.92 4.36 -37.92
N ARG A 918 51.54 3.79 -36.90
CA ARG A 918 52.29 4.53 -35.88
C ARG A 918 53.51 3.71 -35.47
N GLU A 919 54.69 4.34 -35.47
CA GLU A 919 55.94 3.77 -34.93
C GLU A 919 56.26 2.32 -35.35
N GLY A 920 56.10 1.99 -36.64
CA GLY A 920 56.46 0.65 -37.13
C GLY A 920 55.39 -0.42 -36.92
N LEU A 921 54.16 -0.06 -36.60
CA LEU A 921 53.04 -0.98 -36.40
C LEU A 921 51.79 -0.48 -37.15
N TYR A 922 51.08 -1.41 -37.78
CA TYR A 922 49.74 -1.17 -38.31
C TYR A 922 48.73 -1.43 -37.20
N HIS A 923 47.83 -0.48 -36.98
CA HIS A 923 46.75 -0.51 -36.01
C HIS A 923 45.44 -0.59 -36.77
N LEU A 924 44.74 -1.71 -36.65
CA LEU A 924 43.43 -1.92 -37.26
C LEU A 924 42.35 -1.90 -36.17
N THR A 925 41.40 -0.99 -36.31
CA THR A 925 40.15 -1.01 -35.55
C THR A 925 39.03 -1.58 -36.40
N TYR A 926 38.05 -2.19 -35.75
CA TYR A 926 36.87 -2.74 -36.41
C TYR A 926 35.70 -2.85 -35.43
N SER A 927 34.49 -2.93 -35.95
CA SER A 927 33.29 -3.10 -35.12
C SER A 927 33.03 -4.57 -34.77
N ILE A 928 32.56 -4.78 -33.55
CA ILE A 928 32.04 -6.05 -33.03
C ILE A 928 30.57 -5.84 -32.65
N ASP A 929 29.75 -6.87 -32.88
CA ASP A 929 28.29 -6.88 -32.64
C ASP A 929 27.48 -6.09 -33.68
N ASP A 930 26.16 -6.05 -33.57
CA ASP A 930 25.25 -5.35 -34.49
C ASP A 930 25.10 -3.87 -34.19
N THR A 931 25.05 -2.99 -35.20
CA THR A 931 24.86 -1.55 -34.98
C THR A 931 23.52 -1.22 -34.31
N GLY A 932 22.52 -2.10 -34.36
CA GLY A 932 21.26 -1.98 -33.61
C GLY A 932 21.32 -2.48 -32.17
N SER A 933 22.41 -3.13 -31.77
CA SER A 933 22.67 -3.58 -30.41
C SER A 933 23.32 -2.47 -29.59
N GLU A 934 22.89 -2.29 -28.33
CA GLU A 934 23.58 -1.41 -27.40
C GLU A 934 25.04 -1.87 -27.12
N ASN A 935 25.37 -3.13 -27.43
CA ASN A 935 26.70 -3.72 -27.27
C ASN A 935 27.63 -3.52 -28.47
N TYR A 936 27.20 -2.79 -29.50
CA TYR A 936 28.08 -2.38 -30.60
C TYR A 936 29.30 -1.65 -30.06
N ARG A 937 30.49 -2.10 -30.46
CA ARG A 937 31.78 -1.72 -29.84
C ARG A 937 32.95 -1.84 -30.81
N VAL A 938 34.08 -1.21 -30.50
CA VAL A 938 35.30 -1.24 -31.34
C VAL A 938 36.31 -2.24 -30.79
N GLY A 939 36.59 -3.27 -31.59
CA GLY A 939 37.73 -4.16 -31.44
C GLY A 939 39.00 -3.58 -32.06
N TYR A 940 40.15 -4.03 -31.57
CA TYR A 940 41.46 -3.54 -32.00
C TYR A 940 42.44 -4.69 -32.22
N ALA A 941 43.20 -4.62 -33.31
CA ALA A 941 44.25 -5.56 -33.64
C ALA A 941 45.48 -4.85 -34.23
N THR A 942 46.65 -5.51 -34.15
CA THR A 942 47.92 -4.97 -34.65
C THR A 942 48.62 -5.93 -35.60
N SER A 943 49.39 -5.40 -36.55
CA SER A 943 50.26 -6.20 -37.41
C SER A 943 51.53 -5.46 -37.83
N LYS A 944 52.54 -6.21 -38.29
CA LYS A 944 53.74 -5.70 -38.96
C LYS A 944 53.59 -5.63 -40.49
N SER A 945 52.44 -6.05 -41.02
CA SER A 945 52.09 -5.99 -42.44
C SER A 945 50.72 -5.34 -42.62
N PHE A 946 50.50 -4.65 -43.73
CA PHE A 946 49.23 -4.01 -44.06
C PHE A 946 48.06 -5.02 -44.13
N SER A 947 48.31 -6.28 -44.49
CA SER A 947 47.26 -7.30 -44.64
C SER A 947 47.21 -8.33 -43.51
N GLY A 948 48.04 -8.18 -42.49
CA GLY A 948 48.14 -9.16 -41.41
C GLY A 948 49.23 -10.24 -41.61
N PRO A 949 49.16 -11.36 -40.87
CA PRO A 949 48.09 -11.71 -39.92
C PRO A 949 47.95 -10.69 -38.79
N TRP A 950 46.73 -10.50 -38.31
CA TRP A 950 46.42 -9.55 -37.26
C TRP A 950 46.47 -10.21 -35.89
N GLU A 951 46.99 -9.50 -34.90
CA GLU A 951 46.97 -9.92 -33.50
C GLU A 951 45.96 -9.08 -32.73
N TYR A 952 44.86 -9.69 -32.29
CA TYR A 952 43.82 -9.03 -31.50
C TYR A 952 44.35 -8.55 -30.13
N ARG A 953 43.96 -7.33 -29.75
CA ARG A 953 44.43 -6.63 -28.54
C ARG A 953 43.30 -6.31 -27.55
N GLY A 954 42.08 -6.73 -27.84
CA GLY A 954 40.91 -6.43 -27.00
C GLY A 954 39.98 -5.38 -27.61
N ASP A 955 38.94 -5.06 -26.85
CA ASP A 955 38.00 -3.99 -27.17
C ASP A 955 38.53 -2.66 -26.62
N ILE A 956 38.60 -1.64 -27.46
CA ILE A 956 39.14 -0.32 -27.08
C ILE A 956 38.06 0.71 -26.84
N LEU A 957 36.83 0.54 -27.34
CA LEU A 957 35.72 1.47 -27.12
C LEU A 957 34.42 0.68 -26.96
N LYS A 958 33.68 0.94 -25.88
CA LYS A 958 32.43 0.27 -25.54
C LYS A 958 31.46 1.23 -24.85
N LYS A 959 30.17 0.82 -24.77
CA LYS A 959 29.12 1.56 -24.06
C LYS A 959 29.52 1.93 -22.62
N ASP A 960 29.02 3.07 -22.16
CA ASP A 960 29.01 3.47 -20.75
C ASP A 960 27.55 3.76 -20.32
N PRO A 961 26.82 2.73 -19.84
CA PRO A 961 25.44 2.89 -19.42
C PRO A 961 25.28 3.85 -18.25
N SER A 962 26.32 4.07 -17.44
CA SER A 962 26.28 5.02 -16.33
C SER A 962 26.10 6.46 -16.79
N GLN A 963 26.39 6.73 -18.07
CA GLN A 963 26.19 8.03 -18.71
C GLN A 963 25.09 8.00 -19.80
N GLY A 964 24.39 6.87 -19.95
CA GLY A 964 23.44 6.65 -21.06
C GLY A 964 24.10 6.51 -22.44
N ILE A 965 25.42 6.29 -22.50
CA ILE A 965 26.17 6.12 -23.75
C ILE A 965 26.08 4.65 -24.18
N LEU A 966 25.41 4.39 -25.30
CA LEU A 966 25.16 3.03 -25.82
C LEU A 966 25.58 2.90 -27.29
N GLY A 967 25.91 1.68 -27.73
CA GLY A 967 26.15 1.35 -29.14
C GLY A 967 27.33 2.11 -29.78
N THR A 968 28.48 2.13 -29.12
CA THR A 968 29.67 2.91 -29.51
C THR A 968 30.55 2.15 -30.51
N GLY A 969 30.27 2.21 -31.80
CA GLY A 969 31.07 1.52 -32.82
C GLY A 969 31.18 2.30 -34.12
N HIS A 970 31.71 1.63 -35.15
CA HIS A 970 32.08 2.16 -36.46
C HIS A 970 32.88 3.46 -36.36
N ASN A 971 34.21 3.34 -36.47
CA ASN A 971 35.10 4.45 -36.22
C ASN A 971 36.02 4.76 -37.39
N SER A 972 36.54 5.98 -37.36
CA SER A 972 37.78 6.38 -38.01
C SER A 972 38.72 6.99 -36.99
N MET A 973 40.00 7.08 -37.34
CA MET A 973 41.04 7.63 -36.47
C MET A 973 41.99 8.52 -37.25
N PHE A 974 42.55 9.51 -36.57
CA PHE A 974 43.60 10.35 -37.13
C PHE A 974 44.51 10.86 -36.02
N ASN A 975 45.73 11.23 -36.40
CA ASN A 975 46.56 12.11 -35.61
C ASN A 975 46.50 13.53 -36.16
N VAL A 976 46.60 14.53 -35.29
CA VAL A 976 46.72 15.92 -35.74
C VAL A 976 48.05 16.05 -36.51
N PRO A 977 48.05 16.50 -37.79
CA PRO A 977 49.26 16.53 -38.60
C PRO A 977 50.42 17.26 -37.92
N GLY A 978 51.60 16.65 -37.94
CA GLY A 978 52.80 17.19 -37.28
C GLY A 978 52.88 16.92 -35.78
N THR A 979 51.92 16.20 -35.19
CA THR A 979 51.89 15.82 -33.77
C THR A 979 51.65 14.32 -33.60
N ASP A 980 51.73 13.86 -32.35
CA ASP A 980 51.30 12.52 -31.93
C ASP A 980 50.01 12.59 -31.09
N ASP A 981 49.17 13.60 -31.34
CA ASP A 981 47.85 13.74 -30.70
C ASP A 981 46.80 13.00 -31.52
N TRP A 982 46.22 11.93 -30.96
CA TRP A 982 45.29 11.04 -31.67
C TRP A 982 43.86 11.17 -31.18
N TYR A 983 42.93 11.01 -32.12
CA TYR A 983 41.50 11.02 -31.87
C TYR A 983 40.81 9.88 -32.62
N ILE A 984 39.72 9.39 -32.03
CA ILE A 984 38.79 8.45 -32.64
C ILE A 984 37.47 9.18 -32.86
N VAL A 985 36.99 9.17 -34.11
CA VAL A 985 35.67 9.67 -34.48
C VAL A 985 34.80 8.46 -34.74
N TYR A 986 33.66 8.37 -34.07
CA TYR A 986 32.80 7.19 -34.11
C TYR A 986 31.33 7.60 -33.94
N HIS A 987 30.40 6.65 -34.05
CA HIS A 987 29.00 6.94 -33.73
C HIS A 987 28.53 6.21 -32.48
N ARG A 988 27.49 6.75 -31.85
CA ARG A 988 26.75 6.08 -30.76
C ARG A 988 25.25 6.25 -30.96
N PHE A 989 24.42 5.61 -30.14
CA PHE A 989 23.00 5.93 -30.10
C PHE A 989 22.79 7.39 -29.68
N ALA A 990 21.89 8.08 -30.39
CA ALA A 990 21.53 9.46 -30.07
C ALA A 990 21.02 9.60 -28.63
N ILE A 991 21.42 10.69 -27.96
CA ILE A 991 21.02 10.96 -26.58
C ILE A 991 20.17 12.25 -26.55
N PRO A 992 18.85 12.18 -26.26
CA PRO A 992 18.04 10.98 -25.95
C PRO A 992 17.43 10.28 -27.18
N GLY A 993 16.97 9.03 -26.98
CA GLY A 993 16.05 8.34 -27.92
C GLY A 993 16.70 7.69 -29.13
N GLY A 994 18.00 7.38 -29.06
CA GLY A 994 18.76 6.70 -30.10
C GLY A 994 18.50 5.20 -30.22
N GLY A 995 19.07 4.61 -31.27
CA GLY A 995 18.95 3.19 -31.60
C GLY A 995 19.66 2.91 -32.94
N GLY A 996 19.47 1.71 -33.50
CA GLY A 996 20.24 1.23 -34.65
C GLY A 996 20.27 2.12 -35.90
N TYR A 997 19.22 2.91 -36.15
CA TYR A 997 19.14 3.88 -37.27
C TYR A 997 18.97 5.33 -36.78
N ARG A 998 19.25 5.59 -35.50
CA ARG A 998 19.18 6.91 -34.87
C ARG A 998 20.47 7.14 -34.09
N ARG A 999 21.56 7.25 -34.82
CA ARG A 999 22.92 7.37 -34.29
C ARG A 999 23.45 8.79 -34.48
N GLU A 1000 24.41 9.16 -33.65
CA GLU A 1000 25.05 10.48 -33.65
C GLU A 1000 26.58 10.34 -33.67
N THR A 1001 27.26 11.17 -34.46
CA THR A 1001 28.72 11.17 -34.60
C THR A 1001 29.37 11.93 -33.44
N THR A 1002 30.38 11.35 -32.82
CA THR A 1002 31.12 11.89 -31.68
C THR A 1002 32.63 11.67 -31.85
N ILE A 1003 33.44 12.23 -30.96
CA ILE A 1003 34.90 12.16 -30.98
C ILE A 1003 35.45 12.09 -29.56
N ASP A 1004 36.48 11.29 -29.35
CA ASP A 1004 37.22 11.21 -28.09
C ASP A 1004 38.73 11.02 -28.36
N HIS A 1005 39.54 11.27 -27.34
CA HIS A 1005 40.99 11.10 -27.41
C HIS A 1005 41.40 9.63 -27.45
N VAL A 1006 42.45 9.34 -28.20
CA VAL A 1006 43.14 8.04 -28.19
C VAL A 1006 44.52 8.22 -27.60
N TYR A 1007 44.83 7.39 -26.59
CA TYR A 1007 46.14 7.38 -25.96
C TYR A 1007 46.86 6.07 -26.26
N PHE A 1008 48.15 6.15 -26.55
CA PHE A 1008 49.00 4.98 -26.72
C PHE A 1008 49.78 4.71 -25.44
N ASP A 1009 49.98 3.43 -25.12
CA ASP A 1009 50.87 2.99 -24.07
C ASP A 1009 52.32 3.13 -24.55
N SER A 1010 53.11 3.93 -23.84
CA SER A 1010 54.48 4.26 -24.26
C SER A 1010 55.45 3.09 -24.19
N ALA A 1011 55.14 2.02 -23.44
CA ALA A 1011 56.01 0.85 -23.31
C ALA A 1011 55.74 -0.19 -24.40
N THR A 1012 54.47 -0.37 -24.77
CA THR A 1012 54.01 -1.41 -25.71
C THR A 1012 53.66 -0.87 -27.09
N GLY A 1013 53.43 0.44 -27.21
CA GLY A 1013 52.92 1.09 -28.43
C GLY A 1013 51.46 0.79 -28.73
N LEU A 1014 50.70 0.17 -27.83
CA LEU A 1014 49.31 -0.25 -28.04
C LEU A 1014 48.31 0.85 -27.64
N ILE A 1015 47.11 0.84 -28.25
CA ILE A 1015 46.02 1.74 -27.87
C ILE A 1015 45.50 1.38 -26.47
N LYS A 1016 45.35 2.38 -25.60
CA LYS A 1016 44.64 2.26 -24.31
C LYS A 1016 43.12 2.32 -24.54
N PRO A 1017 42.30 1.69 -23.68
CA PRO A 1017 40.86 1.84 -23.75
C PRO A 1017 40.43 3.30 -23.78
N VAL A 1018 39.63 3.65 -24.77
CA VAL A 1018 39.02 4.97 -24.97
C VAL A 1018 37.86 5.12 -23.99
N VAL A 1019 37.79 6.29 -23.35
CA VAL A 1019 36.69 6.65 -22.45
C VAL A 1019 35.71 7.51 -23.24
N PRO A 1020 34.50 7.03 -23.57
CA PRO A 1020 33.52 7.85 -24.27
C PRO A 1020 32.98 8.95 -23.36
N THR A 1021 32.84 10.17 -23.87
CA THR A 1021 32.40 11.32 -23.06
C THR A 1021 31.08 11.96 -23.54
N LEU A 1022 30.40 12.67 -22.62
CA LEU A 1022 29.26 13.54 -22.96
C LEU A 1022 29.72 14.97 -23.36
N THR A 1023 30.95 15.33 -23.02
CA THR A 1023 31.59 16.61 -23.34
C THR A 1023 32.08 16.65 -24.78
N ARG A 1024 32.40 17.85 -25.27
CA ARG A 1024 33.22 18.01 -26.48
C ARG A 1024 34.70 17.84 -26.16
N VAL A 1025 35.50 17.53 -27.16
CA VAL A 1025 36.97 17.71 -27.10
C VAL A 1025 37.33 19.19 -27.07
N GLU A 1026 38.53 19.51 -26.58
CA GLU A 1026 39.05 20.87 -26.63
C GLU A 1026 39.34 21.31 -28.08
N PRO A 1027 39.23 22.62 -28.40
CA PRO A 1027 39.58 23.14 -29.71
C PRO A 1027 41.05 22.82 -30.06
N GLN A 1028 41.26 22.17 -31.19
CA GLN A 1028 42.58 21.76 -31.67
C GLN A 1028 42.73 22.11 -33.14
N THR A 1029 43.59 23.09 -33.44
CA THR A 1029 43.89 23.51 -34.81
C THR A 1029 45.04 22.71 -35.40
N VAL A 1030 45.05 22.49 -36.71
CA VAL A 1030 46.21 21.91 -37.40
C VAL A 1030 47.39 22.90 -37.35
N PRO A 1031 48.56 22.52 -36.81
CA PRO A 1031 49.74 23.38 -36.82
C PRO A 1031 50.12 23.79 -38.25
N LYS A 1032 50.48 25.06 -38.45
CA LYS A 1032 51.03 25.52 -39.74
C LYS A 1032 52.36 24.81 -39.97
N GLN A 1033 52.47 24.05 -41.06
CA GLN A 1033 53.75 23.49 -41.48
C GLN A 1033 54.69 24.65 -41.83
N SER A 1034 55.80 24.75 -41.11
CA SER A 1034 56.88 25.73 -41.29
C SER A 1034 57.81 25.37 -42.44
#